data_AF-A0A6A4ZTA0-F1
#
_entry.id   AF-A0A6A4ZTA0-F1
#
_cell.length_a   1.000
_cell.length_b   1.000
_cell.length_c   1.000
_cell.angle_alpha   90.00
_cell.angle_beta   90.00
_cell.angle_gamma   90.00
#
_symmetry.space_group_name_H-M   'P 1'
#
loop_
_entity.id
_entity.type
_entity.pdbx_description
1 polymer ?
#
loop_
_entity_poly.entity_id
_entity_poly.type
_entity_poly.pdbx_seq_one_letter_code
_entity_poly.pdbx_strand_id
1 'polypeptide(L)'
;LKHLAGILHVKGKEELLGSVTYNGCKPDQVDLGSLAAYVQQMDNHFSTLTVKETFEFAHKCLVGIVDPNDPLAINEEHMVDILISVFGLTECADTIIGDDMVRGVSGGQKRRVTVGEMMTGRATTLLLDEFSNGLDASTTYDIAKAVRTMAEVLEKTVVMTMLQPPPEVYDLFDNILVLNKGEIVYNGPRTDLPSYFESIGYVCPPRKDIADFVQEVTTNFGARYISPTALSKRPITAAEFAARFRESSIAASLMRELTEPDKYSWNQLKASSSQVALGYSDCLRVVLGRTWKASIRDARFNRSRLAQALVLGTIVGTVFLDIGRNQDPLQESKVVPIKVSLFFLAIMFQALATLSAIEAGIARRAVLYKQSAFHFFHISTYSISEAIMELLWTIPQVLLFSATSYFGVGLHNSAGSFLTYVVVLYLSAITYAQFFKFFTSISPDAVLAKVLSMFGFFLHIVFSGYILPEARIPSAWIWLFWFNPLAWALRALTQNEFLAATPLFDTKLPVTKLPNGTVITARLGDVALKAYGMSTNSDYIWGGILFLAGSFLLLLTLTTLAYKYVRIRQAFSSVPDDKPIDDKENSTTPDETVVMDIKMQAGGRGINSLAFTPVTLSFSDLYYTIEVGKGKDKTTRQLLKGIHGCFEPGTLTALMGSTGAGKTTLMDVIAGRKTAGKIEGEMFVNGYALNRQAFNGVSGYCEQTDMHETTSTVREAFLFSAALRLPNDTTAGQRAGFVDDILDVLELNAKANMQYLTLSQGERKRVTIGVELLSNPSILFLDEPTTGLDSRAATIVMECVKRIAQSGRTVVCTIHQPSTVLFELFDKLLLLKTGGQMVFFGDLGHESSNLLGYFEGFDGLDPMAPRENPATYMLNCIGAGTGEAKIDIDFASAYIESQLGVENAALVARWSQPNGIKLMSDQAFMLPLGRQVALLFTRQWNMYWRSPSYNVSRAVLMVIVPLIFGSCFSGMQLQTSMDIVSQMSLIFMGTSFICIAMLTTAIPFTSRNRGVYYREKLSAMYSPMANALAMMSVELIYSVLLSVLFFNSFYWLCGLSTSSEAWVWFWLSLATSMALWSYIGHLLVYSMPTMQIAVLLAGGLGSLLFVFSGFMIDGNTLSKGWQWMYWISPMHYMLEIMIMAQFDSQTKFVVDTLTKSPVAINQFVVKFFNGAFSFSNAGRDLGLLWVIVLVVQLLVLRCMAKVNHMTR
;
A
#
# COMPACT_ATOMS: atom_id res chain seq x y z
N LEU A 1 -6.00 -21.17 -17.25
CA LEU A 1 -5.89 -21.55 -15.81
C LEU A 1 -7.07 -21.06 -14.95
N LYS A 2 -7.32 -19.74 -14.80
CA LYS A 2 -8.39 -19.22 -13.92
C LYS A 2 -9.79 -19.83 -14.16
N HIS A 3 -10.14 -20.10 -15.41
CA HIS A 3 -11.38 -20.78 -15.75
C HIS A 3 -11.40 -22.24 -15.26
N LEU A 4 -10.28 -22.96 -15.44
CA LEU A 4 -10.11 -24.35 -14.96
C LEU A 4 -10.16 -24.46 -13.43
N ALA A 5 -9.79 -23.40 -12.71
CA ALA A 5 -9.91 -23.31 -11.25
C ALA A 5 -11.31 -22.85 -10.77
N GLY A 6 -12.24 -22.54 -11.67
CA GLY A 6 -13.57 -22.02 -11.29
C GLY A 6 -13.60 -20.59 -10.73
N ILE A 7 -12.49 -19.83 -10.82
CA ILE A 7 -12.36 -18.48 -10.26
C ILE A 7 -12.46 -17.35 -11.29
N LEU A 8 -12.65 -17.69 -12.58
CA LEU A 8 -12.89 -16.70 -13.62
C LEU A 8 -14.35 -16.21 -13.57
N HIS A 9 -14.56 -14.98 -13.11
CA HIS A 9 -15.86 -14.34 -13.14
C HIS A 9 -16.04 -13.50 -14.41
N VAL A 10 -16.80 -14.02 -15.37
CA VAL A 10 -17.17 -13.32 -16.62
C VAL A 10 -18.04 -12.11 -16.27
N LYS A 11 -17.65 -10.89 -16.68
CA LYS A 11 -18.46 -9.68 -16.48
C LYS A 11 -18.43 -8.77 -17.71
N GLY A 12 -19.58 -8.27 -18.13
CA GLY A 12 -19.70 -7.33 -19.24
C GLY A 12 -20.02 -8.03 -20.57
N LYS A 13 -19.23 -7.75 -21.62
CA LYS A 13 -19.42 -8.27 -22.99
C LYS A 13 -18.60 -9.54 -23.30
N GLU A 14 -18.00 -10.15 -22.29
CA GLU A 14 -17.22 -11.38 -22.44
C GLU A 14 -18.16 -12.56 -22.67
N GLU A 15 -17.96 -13.33 -23.75
CA GLU A 15 -18.69 -14.57 -24.03
C GLU A 15 -17.75 -15.77 -23.89
N LEU A 16 -18.24 -16.84 -23.25
CA LEU A 16 -17.47 -18.06 -23.01
C LEU A 16 -18.08 -19.19 -23.85
N LEU A 17 -17.35 -19.63 -24.87
CA LEU A 17 -17.77 -20.68 -25.81
C LEU A 17 -16.97 -21.97 -25.54
N GLY A 18 -17.61 -23.13 -25.75
CA GLY A 18 -17.02 -24.45 -25.52
C GLY A 18 -17.51 -25.11 -24.21
N SER A 19 -16.96 -26.30 -23.91
CA SER A 19 -17.27 -27.06 -22.70
C SER A 19 -16.00 -27.58 -22.04
N VAL A 20 -15.94 -27.50 -20.70
CA VAL A 20 -14.88 -28.09 -19.89
C VAL A 20 -15.49 -29.25 -19.09
N THR A 21 -14.80 -30.38 -19.04
CA THR A 21 -15.17 -31.53 -18.22
C THR A 21 -13.99 -31.96 -17.34
N TYR A 22 -14.28 -32.34 -16.11
CA TYR A 22 -13.32 -32.85 -15.13
C TYR A 22 -13.63 -34.33 -14.93
N ASN A 23 -12.81 -35.20 -15.52
CA ASN A 23 -13.09 -36.65 -15.62
C ASN A 23 -14.51 -36.87 -16.16
N GLY A 24 -14.84 -36.29 -17.32
CA GLY A 24 -16.17 -36.38 -17.96
C GLY A 24 -17.31 -35.62 -17.27
N CYS A 25 -17.16 -35.21 -16.01
CA CYS A 25 -18.17 -34.44 -15.28
C CYS A 25 -18.11 -32.95 -15.64
N LYS A 26 -19.28 -32.31 -15.72
CA LYS A 26 -19.34 -30.85 -15.93
C LYS A 26 -18.97 -30.08 -14.65
N PRO A 27 -18.58 -28.79 -14.76
CA PRO A 27 -18.14 -27.98 -13.62
C PRO A 27 -19.18 -27.85 -12.49
N ASP A 28 -20.47 -27.96 -12.82
CA ASP A 28 -21.60 -27.92 -11.90
C ASP A 28 -21.81 -29.24 -11.12
N GLN A 29 -21.17 -30.32 -11.56
CA GLN A 29 -21.27 -31.65 -10.96
C GLN A 29 -20.15 -31.96 -9.97
N VAL A 30 -19.10 -31.12 -9.92
CA VAL A 30 -17.90 -31.34 -9.11
C VAL A 30 -17.60 -30.07 -8.31
N ASP A 31 -17.11 -30.23 -7.08
CA ASP A 31 -16.62 -29.11 -6.30
C ASP A 31 -15.20 -28.71 -6.76
N LEU A 32 -15.12 -27.74 -7.67
CA LEU A 32 -13.86 -27.28 -8.21
C LEU A 32 -12.93 -26.63 -7.18
N GLY A 33 -13.50 -26.06 -6.12
CA GLY A 33 -12.72 -25.40 -5.07
C GLY A 33 -11.91 -26.38 -4.20
N SER A 34 -12.35 -27.64 -4.11
CA SER A 34 -11.62 -28.72 -3.44
C SER A 34 -10.78 -29.55 -4.41
N LEU A 35 -11.17 -29.63 -5.69
CA LEU A 35 -10.42 -30.35 -6.72
C LEU A 35 -9.16 -29.61 -7.18
N ALA A 36 -9.24 -28.29 -7.36
CA ALA A 36 -8.20 -27.47 -7.95
C ALA A 36 -7.68 -26.37 -7.01
N ALA A 37 -6.38 -26.38 -6.74
CA ALA A 37 -5.69 -25.27 -6.10
C ALA A 37 -5.05 -24.37 -7.17
N TYR A 38 -5.15 -23.04 -7.02
CA TYR A 38 -4.52 -22.11 -7.95
C TYR A 38 -3.61 -21.10 -7.25
N VAL A 39 -2.36 -21.08 -7.71
CA VAL A 39 -1.30 -20.20 -7.22
C VAL A 39 -1.28 -18.93 -8.08
N GLN A 40 -1.59 -17.79 -7.46
CA GLN A 40 -1.61 -16.49 -8.13
C GLN A 40 -0.20 -15.98 -8.42
N GLN A 41 -0.05 -15.03 -9.34
CA GLN A 41 1.21 -14.33 -9.61
C GLN A 41 1.69 -13.47 -8.42
N MET A 42 0.77 -12.96 -7.61
CA MET A 42 1.05 -12.07 -6.48
C MET A 42 1.12 -12.82 -5.14
N ASP A 43 2.16 -12.57 -4.36
CA ASP A 43 2.37 -13.20 -3.05
C ASP A 43 1.64 -12.44 -1.93
N ASN A 44 0.36 -12.74 -1.77
CA ASN A 44 -0.51 -12.09 -0.78
C ASN A 44 -0.56 -12.86 0.55
N HIS A 45 0.13 -12.35 1.58
CA HIS A 45 0.22 -12.99 2.90
C HIS A 45 0.01 -12.00 4.05
N PHE A 46 -0.27 -12.51 5.25
CA PHE A 46 -0.22 -11.69 6.46
C PHE A 46 1.25 -11.38 6.82
N SER A 47 1.65 -10.11 6.77
CA SER A 47 3.05 -9.70 7.00
C SER A 47 3.57 -10.01 8.42
N THR A 48 2.67 -10.18 9.40
CA THR A 48 3.01 -10.46 10.81
C THR A 48 3.12 -11.95 11.17
N LEU A 49 2.68 -12.85 10.30
CA LEU A 49 2.74 -14.31 10.55
C LEU A 49 4.09 -14.87 10.09
N THR A 50 4.52 -15.96 10.72
CA THR A 50 5.71 -16.68 10.26
C THR A 50 5.37 -17.61 9.09
N VAL A 51 6.41 -18.10 8.42
CA VAL A 51 6.28 -19.13 7.38
C VAL A 51 5.55 -20.37 7.90
N LYS A 52 6.01 -20.92 9.03
CA LYS A 52 5.43 -22.12 9.64
C LYS A 52 3.96 -21.92 10.02
N GLU A 53 3.63 -20.79 10.64
CA GLU A 53 2.24 -20.49 11.03
C GLU A 53 1.30 -20.33 9.84
N THR A 54 1.82 -19.86 8.71
CA THR A 54 1.04 -19.72 7.47
C THR A 54 0.69 -21.11 6.91
N PHE A 55 1.65 -22.04 6.91
CA PHE A 55 1.41 -23.42 6.49
C PHE A 55 0.49 -24.16 7.47
N GLU A 56 0.72 -24.06 8.77
CA GLU A 56 -0.14 -24.67 9.78
C GLU A 56 -1.59 -24.18 9.68
N PHE A 57 -1.79 -22.88 9.41
CA PHE A 57 -3.11 -22.32 9.21
C PHE A 57 -3.78 -22.88 7.95
N ALA A 58 -3.08 -22.87 6.83
CA ALA A 58 -3.59 -23.38 5.55
C ALA A 58 -3.93 -24.87 5.62
N HIS A 59 -3.05 -25.66 6.21
CA HIS A 59 -3.23 -27.10 6.41
C HIS A 59 -4.48 -27.39 7.26
N LYS A 60 -4.62 -26.75 8.44
CA LYS A 60 -5.82 -26.91 9.29
C LYS A 60 -7.10 -26.56 8.57
N CYS A 61 -7.08 -25.48 7.78
CA CYS A 61 -8.23 -25.00 7.01
C CYS A 61 -8.65 -25.94 5.87
N LEU A 62 -7.68 -26.47 5.13
CA LEU A 62 -7.92 -27.25 3.91
C LEU A 62 -8.07 -28.76 4.15
N VAL A 63 -7.40 -29.31 5.16
CA VAL A 63 -7.43 -30.74 5.49
C VAL A 63 -8.47 -31.06 6.56
N GLY A 64 -8.65 -30.16 7.54
CA GLY A 64 -9.59 -30.36 8.65
C GLY A 64 -8.98 -31.08 9.85
N ILE A 65 -9.81 -31.76 10.64
CA ILE A 65 -9.37 -32.60 11.75
C ILE A 65 -9.03 -33.98 11.18
N VAL A 66 -7.78 -34.40 11.34
CA VAL A 66 -7.31 -35.72 10.92
C VAL A 66 -7.84 -36.77 11.89
N ASP A 67 -8.53 -37.79 11.38
CA ASP A 67 -8.98 -38.93 12.19
C ASP A 67 -7.76 -39.74 12.63
N PRO A 68 -7.52 -39.98 13.94
CA PRO A 68 -6.41 -40.79 14.40
C PRO A 68 -6.40 -42.23 13.85
N ASN A 69 -7.55 -42.72 13.35
CA ASN A 69 -7.68 -44.04 12.73
C ASN A 69 -7.44 -44.02 11.22
N ASP A 70 -7.23 -42.85 10.61
CA ASP A 70 -6.86 -42.75 9.19
C ASP A 70 -5.43 -43.28 9.02
N PRO A 71 -5.18 -44.28 8.15
CA PRO A 71 -3.82 -44.78 7.89
C PRO A 71 -2.87 -43.70 7.36
N LEU A 72 -3.38 -42.56 6.85
CA LEU A 72 -2.59 -41.41 6.43
C LEU A 72 -2.40 -40.35 7.53
N ALA A 73 -2.93 -40.56 8.74
CA ALA A 73 -2.91 -39.57 9.82
C ALA A 73 -1.50 -39.15 10.25
N ILE A 74 -0.57 -40.10 10.30
CA ILE A 74 0.84 -39.85 10.63
C ILE A 74 1.51 -38.95 9.58
N ASN A 75 1.16 -39.13 8.30
CA ASN A 75 1.69 -38.32 7.21
C ASN A 75 1.11 -36.90 7.23
N GLU A 76 -0.16 -36.75 7.58
CA GLU A 76 -0.84 -35.45 7.69
C GLU A 76 -0.30 -34.64 8.89
N GLU A 77 0.04 -35.29 10.01
CA GLU A 77 0.60 -34.62 11.20
C GLU A 77 1.97 -33.97 10.91
N HIS A 78 2.79 -34.59 10.06
CA HIS A 78 4.10 -34.06 9.67
C HIS A 78 4.12 -33.32 8.32
N MET A 79 2.97 -33.20 7.63
CA MET A 79 2.89 -32.60 6.29
C MET A 79 3.45 -31.18 6.23
N VAL A 80 3.19 -30.36 7.26
CA VAL A 80 3.71 -28.99 7.34
C VAL A 80 5.24 -28.98 7.40
N ASP A 81 5.85 -29.82 8.23
CA ASP A 81 7.30 -29.89 8.37
C ASP A 81 7.94 -30.50 7.13
N ILE A 82 7.29 -31.48 6.48
CA ILE A 82 7.69 -32.01 5.17
C ILE A 82 7.68 -30.90 4.12
N LEU A 83 6.60 -30.11 4.01
CA LEU A 83 6.52 -29.01 3.04
C LEU A 83 7.57 -27.93 3.32
N ILE A 84 7.82 -27.58 4.59
CA ILE A 84 8.89 -26.64 4.97
C ILE A 84 10.25 -27.18 4.50
N SER A 85 10.52 -28.47 4.70
CA SER A 85 11.77 -29.12 4.28
C SER A 85 11.90 -29.19 2.76
N VAL A 86 10.87 -29.69 2.07
CA VAL A 86 10.81 -29.86 0.61
C VAL A 86 10.98 -28.52 -0.12
N PHE A 87 10.43 -27.43 0.42
CA PHE A 87 10.61 -26.09 -0.14
C PHE A 87 11.86 -25.36 0.38
N GLY A 88 12.75 -26.01 1.15
CA GLY A 88 13.98 -25.38 1.65
C GLY A 88 13.70 -24.13 2.49
N LEU A 89 12.70 -24.19 3.36
CA LEU A 89 12.24 -23.09 4.22
C LEU A 89 12.63 -23.27 5.69
N THR A 90 13.36 -24.34 6.04
CA THR A 90 13.70 -24.72 7.42
C THR A 90 14.36 -23.58 8.21
N GLU A 91 15.34 -22.88 7.62
CA GLU A 91 16.03 -21.77 8.30
C GLU A 91 15.14 -20.54 8.55
N CYS A 92 14.10 -20.36 7.74
CA CYS A 92 13.20 -19.20 7.81
C CYS A 92 11.81 -19.53 8.34
N ALA A 93 11.58 -20.77 8.81
CA ALA A 93 10.29 -21.26 9.28
C ALA A 93 9.66 -20.35 10.36
N ASP A 94 10.49 -19.84 11.27
CA ASP A 94 10.07 -18.93 12.36
C ASP A 94 10.24 -17.44 12.03
N THR A 95 10.61 -17.10 10.79
CA THR A 95 10.74 -15.72 10.34
C THR A 95 9.40 -15.20 9.83
N ILE A 96 9.07 -13.94 10.15
CA ILE A 96 7.86 -13.29 9.65
C ILE A 96 7.92 -13.04 8.14
N ILE A 97 6.77 -13.11 7.47
CA ILE A 97 6.71 -12.95 6.02
C ILE A 97 7.03 -11.52 5.57
N GLY A 98 6.59 -10.49 6.29
CA GLY A 98 6.88 -9.08 5.99
C GLY A 98 6.14 -8.49 4.76
N ASP A 99 6.32 -7.19 4.56
CA ASP A 99 5.79 -6.35 3.47
C ASP A 99 6.79 -5.23 3.11
N ASP A 100 6.40 -4.28 2.25
CA ASP A 100 7.28 -3.20 1.77
C ASP A 100 7.81 -2.28 2.90
N MET A 101 7.11 -2.23 4.03
CA MET A 101 7.45 -1.39 5.19
C MET A 101 8.03 -2.20 6.36
N VAL A 102 7.74 -3.49 6.42
CA VAL A 102 8.18 -4.42 7.47
C VAL A 102 9.05 -5.51 6.85
N ARG A 103 10.35 -5.47 7.15
CA ARG A 103 11.30 -6.51 6.72
C ARG A 103 10.85 -7.91 7.17
N GLY A 104 10.81 -8.85 6.23
CA GLY A 104 10.52 -10.26 6.47
C GLY A 104 11.40 -11.19 5.63
N VAL A 105 10.82 -12.30 5.17
CA VAL A 105 11.49 -13.26 4.28
C VAL A 105 11.80 -12.63 2.91
N SER A 106 12.76 -13.21 2.18
CA SER A 106 13.10 -12.74 0.83
C SER A 106 11.95 -12.96 -0.15
N GLY A 107 11.95 -12.26 -1.30
CA GLY A 107 10.92 -12.46 -2.34
C GLY A 107 10.82 -13.91 -2.79
N GLY A 108 11.96 -14.57 -3.03
CA GLY A 108 11.96 -15.98 -3.43
C GLY A 108 11.46 -16.94 -2.34
N GLN A 109 11.80 -16.68 -1.07
CA GLN A 109 11.20 -17.41 0.05
C GLN A 109 9.69 -17.18 0.12
N LYS A 110 9.22 -15.95 -0.09
CA LYS A 110 7.79 -15.60 -0.11
C LYS A 110 7.03 -16.37 -1.19
N ARG A 111 7.64 -16.55 -2.37
CA ARG A 111 7.05 -17.34 -3.46
C ARG A 111 6.92 -18.81 -3.11
N ARG A 112 7.96 -19.41 -2.52
CA ARG A 112 7.92 -20.78 -1.99
C ARG A 112 6.83 -20.96 -0.94
N VAL A 113 6.62 -19.96 -0.09
CA VAL A 113 5.51 -19.93 0.87
C VAL A 113 4.16 -19.88 0.16
N THR A 114 3.99 -19.09 -0.91
CA THR A 114 2.73 -19.04 -1.69
C THR A 114 2.40 -20.39 -2.33
N VAL A 115 3.39 -21.06 -2.93
CA VAL A 115 3.21 -22.39 -3.53
C VAL A 115 2.88 -23.41 -2.43
N GLY A 116 3.67 -23.43 -1.35
CA GLY A 116 3.48 -24.34 -0.22
C GLY A 116 2.12 -24.18 0.47
N GLU A 117 1.65 -22.94 0.71
CA GLU A 117 0.33 -22.65 1.31
C GLU A 117 -0.81 -23.27 0.50
N MET A 118 -0.73 -23.24 -0.84
CA MET A 118 -1.75 -23.84 -1.70
C MET A 118 -1.62 -25.37 -1.81
N MET A 119 -0.42 -25.91 -1.55
CA MET A 119 -0.16 -27.35 -1.58
C MET A 119 -0.47 -28.07 -0.27
N THR A 120 -0.69 -27.36 0.85
CA THR A 120 -1.07 -27.99 2.12
C THR A 120 -2.42 -28.72 2.06
N GLY A 121 -3.25 -28.45 1.05
CA GLY A 121 -4.57 -29.05 0.88
C GLY A 121 -4.58 -30.36 0.08
N ARG A 122 -5.72 -31.04 0.11
CA ARG A 122 -5.98 -32.29 -0.62
C ARG A 122 -6.34 -32.11 -2.11
N ALA A 123 -6.21 -30.89 -2.64
CA ALA A 123 -6.45 -30.63 -4.06
C ALA A 123 -5.57 -31.54 -4.92
N THR A 124 -6.22 -32.26 -5.83
CA THR A 124 -5.58 -33.23 -6.74
C THR A 124 -5.07 -32.57 -8.01
N THR A 125 -5.60 -31.39 -8.35
CA THR A 125 -5.12 -30.54 -9.44
C THR A 125 -4.46 -29.29 -8.88
N LEU A 126 -3.23 -29.00 -9.29
CA LEU A 126 -2.50 -27.80 -8.89
C LEU A 126 -2.19 -26.96 -10.12
N LEU A 127 -2.69 -25.72 -10.13
CA LEU A 127 -2.56 -24.78 -11.25
C LEU A 127 -1.66 -23.63 -10.83
N LEU A 128 -0.42 -23.61 -11.32
CA LEU A 128 0.57 -22.60 -11.00
C LEU A 128 0.63 -21.54 -12.11
N ASP A 129 0.24 -20.31 -11.79
CA ASP A 129 0.27 -19.21 -12.75
C ASP A 129 1.56 -18.39 -12.62
N GLU A 130 2.46 -18.54 -13.60
CA GLU A 130 3.76 -17.87 -13.66
C GLU A 130 4.49 -17.94 -12.31
N PHE A 131 4.67 -19.16 -11.78
CA PHE A 131 5.28 -19.34 -10.46
C PHE A 131 6.74 -18.90 -10.38
N SER A 132 7.43 -18.89 -11.52
CA SER A 132 8.83 -18.50 -11.64
C SER A 132 9.09 -16.99 -11.66
N ASN A 133 8.06 -16.14 -11.71
CA ASN A 133 8.26 -14.69 -11.77
C ASN A 133 8.96 -14.19 -10.50
N GLY A 134 10.11 -13.53 -10.69
CA GLY A 134 10.89 -12.96 -9.60
C GLY A 134 11.73 -13.98 -8.82
N LEU A 135 11.91 -15.19 -9.35
CA LEU A 135 12.79 -16.23 -8.82
C LEU A 135 14.05 -16.37 -9.68
N ASP A 136 15.16 -16.76 -9.04
CA ASP A 136 16.34 -17.25 -9.75
C ASP A 136 16.11 -18.67 -10.30
N ALA A 137 16.89 -19.07 -11.30
CA ALA A 137 16.74 -20.33 -12.01
C ALA A 137 16.89 -21.55 -11.09
N SER A 138 17.84 -21.52 -10.15
CA SER A 138 18.05 -22.58 -9.16
C SER A 138 16.84 -22.73 -8.22
N THR A 139 16.35 -21.64 -7.63
CA THR A 139 15.13 -21.69 -6.83
C THR A 139 13.92 -22.16 -7.65
N THR A 140 13.83 -21.74 -8.90
CA THR A 140 12.75 -22.17 -9.81
C THR A 140 12.83 -23.67 -10.07
N TYR A 141 14.03 -24.20 -10.34
CA TYR A 141 14.28 -25.63 -10.51
C TYR A 141 13.96 -26.41 -9.25
N ASP A 142 14.39 -25.94 -8.08
CA ASP A 142 14.11 -26.60 -6.80
C ASP A 142 12.61 -26.66 -6.53
N ILE A 143 11.87 -25.58 -6.79
CA ILE A 143 10.40 -25.57 -6.66
C ILE A 143 9.77 -26.52 -7.68
N ALA A 144 10.16 -26.44 -8.96
CA ALA A 144 9.59 -27.29 -10.01
C ALA A 144 9.85 -28.76 -9.72
N LYS A 145 11.07 -29.12 -9.29
CA LYS A 145 11.47 -30.45 -8.89
C LYS A 145 10.70 -30.92 -7.66
N ALA A 146 10.61 -30.07 -6.63
CA ALA A 146 9.81 -30.36 -5.44
C ALA A 146 8.34 -30.63 -5.80
N VAL A 147 7.73 -29.78 -6.62
CA VAL A 147 6.34 -29.94 -7.04
C VAL A 147 6.17 -31.17 -7.92
N ARG A 148 7.12 -31.48 -8.81
CA ARG A 148 7.12 -32.71 -9.62
C ARG A 148 7.20 -33.96 -8.73
N THR A 149 8.19 -34.04 -7.84
CA THR A 149 8.32 -35.15 -6.90
C THR A 149 7.04 -35.33 -6.09
N MET A 150 6.43 -34.22 -5.64
CA MET A 150 5.14 -34.26 -4.94
C MET A 150 3.99 -34.70 -5.84
N ALA A 151 3.99 -34.34 -7.13
CA ALA A 151 3.00 -34.78 -8.09
C ALA A 151 3.10 -36.30 -8.33
N GLU A 152 4.31 -36.83 -8.46
CA GLU A 152 4.58 -38.27 -8.63
C GLU A 152 4.21 -39.05 -7.35
N VAL A 153 4.61 -38.57 -6.17
CA VAL A 153 4.35 -39.26 -4.89
C VAL A 153 2.89 -39.20 -4.46
N LEU A 154 2.21 -38.07 -4.71
CA LEU A 154 0.80 -37.87 -4.32
C LEU A 154 -0.19 -38.09 -5.46
N GLU A 155 0.27 -38.57 -6.62
CA GLU A 155 -0.54 -38.79 -7.83
C GLU A 155 -1.39 -37.56 -8.23
N LYS A 156 -0.80 -36.36 -8.18
CA LYS A 156 -1.48 -35.08 -8.48
C LYS A 156 -1.24 -34.64 -9.92
N THR A 157 -2.26 -34.03 -10.53
CA THR A 157 -2.11 -33.33 -11.82
C THR A 157 -1.58 -31.93 -11.57
N VAL A 158 -0.45 -31.57 -12.15
CA VAL A 158 0.12 -30.23 -12.02
C VAL A 158 0.20 -29.56 -13.38
N VAL A 159 -0.36 -28.36 -13.49
CA VAL A 159 -0.22 -27.50 -14.67
C VAL A 159 0.50 -26.24 -14.25
N MET A 160 1.67 -26.00 -14.82
CA MET A 160 2.44 -24.79 -14.60
C MET A 160 2.45 -23.96 -15.87
N THR A 161 2.15 -22.68 -15.76
CA THR A 161 2.53 -21.71 -16.79
C THR A 161 3.87 -21.13 -16.43
N MET A 162 4.77 -21.14 -17.41
CA MET A 162 6.06 -20.50 -17.33
C MET A 162 6.27 -19.72 -18.60
N LEU A 163 6.84 -18.52 -18.47
CA LEU A 163 7.27 -17.77 -19.63
C LEU A 163 8.54 -18.42 -20.17
N GLN A 164 9.65 -18.42 -19.45
CA GLN A 164 10.90 -19.01 -19.95
C GLN A 164 11.56 -19.92 -18.91
N PRO A 165 11.21 -21.23 -18.89
CA PRO A 165 11.89 -22.18 -18.02
C PRO A 165 13.34 -22.37 -18.48
N PRO A 166 14.32 -22.34 -17.55
CA PRO A 166 15.67 -22.82 -17.82
C PRO A 166 15.64 -24.27 -18.35
N PRO A 167 16.65 -24.72 -19.13
CA PRO A 167 16.69 -26.07 -19.70
C PRO A 167 16.42 -27.19 -18.69
N GLU A 168 17.06 -27.09 -17.52
CA GLU A 168 16.89 -28.05 -16.42
C GLU A 168 15.45 -28.10 -15.91
N VAL A 169 14.75 -26.97 -15.90
CA VAL A 169 13.34 -26.88 -15.49
C VAL A 169 12.42 -27.38 -16.60
N TYR A 170 12.73 -27.03 -17.85
CA TYR A 170 12.01 -27.54 -19.02
C TYR A 170 12.04 -29.07 -19.06
N ASP A 171 13.19 -29.67 -18.76
CA ASP A 171 13.38 -31.12 -18.73
C ASP A 171 12.58 -31.83 -17.62
N LEU A 172 12.07 -31.09 -16.63
CA LEU A 172 11.19 -31.65 -15.61
C LEU A 172 9.76 -31.91 -16.10
N PHE A 173 9.33 -31.31 -17.22
CA PHE A 173 7.96 -31.44 -17.74
C PHE A 173 7.79 -32.68 -18.62
N ASP A 174 6.64 -33.36 -18.45
CA ASP A 174 6.25 -34.49 -19.28
C ASP A 174 5.65 -34.04 -20.62
N ASN A 175 4.72 -33.07 -20.56
CA ASN A 175 3.97 -32.54 -21.69
C ASN A 175 4.08 -31.01 -21.76
N ILE A 176 4.05 -30.47 -22.98
CA ILE A 176 4.13 -29.03 -23.26
C ILE A 176 2.88 -28.60 -24.03
N LEU A 177 2.26 -27.51 -23.58
CA LEU A 177 1.18 -26.81 -24.28
C LEU A 177 1.67 -25.42 -24.69
N VAL A 178 1.60 -25.12 -25.98
CA VAL A 178 2.02 -23.84 -26.56
C VAL A 178 0.79 -23.12 -27.12
N LEU A 179 0.58 -21.88 -26.66
CA LEU A 179 -0.52 -21.02 -27.11
C LEU A 179 0.03 -19.79 -27.83
N ASN A 180 -0.58 -19.42 -28.96
CA ASN A 180 -0.31 -18.16 -29.65
C ASN A 180 -1.63 -17.45 -29.97
N LYS A 181 -1.81 -16.21 -29.50
CA LYS A 181 -3.05 -15.42 -29.66
C LYS A 181 -4.35 -16.19 -29.32
N GLY A 182 -4.28 -17.08 -28.34
CA GLY A 182 -5.43 -17.91 -27.89
C GLY A 182 -5.62 -19.21 -28.67
N GLU A 183 -4.82 -19.49 -29.69
CA GLU A 183 -4.86 -20.72 -30.48
C GLU A 183 -3.76 -21.71 -30.02
N ILE A 184 -4.03 -23.01 -30.13
CA ILE A 184 -3.08 -24.08 -29.76
C ILE A 184 -2.11 -24.32 -30.92
N VAL A 185 -0.82 -24.11 -30.66
CA VAL A 185 0.27 -24.38 -31.63
C VAL A 185 0.86 -25.78 -31.45
N TYR A 186 0.89 -26.26 -30.21
CA TYR A 186 1.40 -27.58 -29.86
C TYR A 186 0.77 -28.04 -28.54
N ASN A 187 0.43 -29.32 -28.44
CA ASN A 187 0.03 -29.96 -27.19
C ASN A 187 0.43 -31.44 -27.23
N GLY A 188 1.42 -31.85 -26.45
CA GLY A 188 1.91 -33.22 -26.42
C GLY A 188 3.23 -33.41 -25.67
N PRO A 189 3.88 -34.58 -25.79
CA PRO A 189 5.11 -34.91 -25.08
C PRO A 189 6.23 -33.92 -25.36
N ARG A 190 7.03 -33.60 -24.35
CA ARG A 190 8.18 -32.69 -24.48
C ARG A 190 9.22 -33.17 -25.49
N THR A 191 9.42 -34.49 -25.61
CA THR A 191 10.43 -35.12 -26.47
C THR A 191 10.14 -34.99 -27.97
N ASP A 192 8.86 -34.93 -28.33
CA ASP A 192 8.42 -34.93 -29.73
C ASP A 192 8.37 -33.51 -30.32
N LEU A 193 8.43 -32.50 -29.45
CA LEU A 193 8.29 -31.09 -29.80
C LEU A 193 9.32 -30.63 -30.85
N PRO A 194 10.64 -30.89 -30.71
CA PRO A 194 11.62 -30.45 -31.70
C PRO A 194 11.34 -31.06 -33.09
N SER A 195 11.09 -32.37 -33.14
CA SER A 195 10.76 -33.10 -34.37
C SER A 195 9.50 -32.56 -35.05
N TYR A 196 8.49 -32.16 -34.27
CA TYR A 196 7.28 -31.53 -34.81
C TYR A 196 7.60 -30.20 -35.49
N PHE A 197 8.35 -29.30 -34.84
CA PHE A 197 8.71 -28.02 -35.45
C PHE A 197 9.59 -28.17 -36.69
N GLU A 198 10.49 -29.16 -36.70
CA GLU A 198 11.29 -29.51 -37.88
C GLU A 198 10.39 -29.95 -39.05
N SER A 199 9.35 -30.75 -38.78
CA SER A 199 8.40 -31.22 -39.80
C SER A 199 7.59 -30.11 -40.47
N ILE A 200 7.39 -28.98 -39.77
CA ILE A 200 6.70 -27.79 -40.30
C ILE A 200 7.66 -26.69 -40.79
N GLY A 201 8.98 -26.97 -40.80
CA GLY A 201 10.00 -26.15 -41.45
C GLY A 201 10.85 -25.26 -40.54
N TYR A 202 10.82 -25.47 -39.22
CA TYR A 202 11.58 -24.70 -38.23
C TYR A 202 12.58 -25.58 -37.46
N VAL A 203 13.85 -25.19 -37.40
CA VAL A 203 14.92 -25.95 -36.72
C VAL A 203 15.48 -25.14 -35.57
N CYS A 204 15.57 -25.76 -34.39
CA CYS A 204 16.19 -25.15 -33.22
C CYS A 204 17.72 -25.18 -33.34
N PRO A 205 18.43 -24.03 -33.20
CA PRO A 205 19.89 -24.00 -33.25
C PRO A 205 20.55 -24.80 -32.10
N PRO A 206 21.80 -25.29 -32.27
CA PRO A 206 22.43 -26.19 -31.30
C PRO A 206 22.64 -25.63 -29.87
N ARG A 207 22.83 -24.31 -29.76
CA ARG A 207 23.07 -23.57 -28.49
C ARG A 207 21.89 -22.71 -28.03
N LYS A 208 20.71 -22.91 -28.64
CA LYS A 208 19.49 -22.21 -28.24
C LYS A 208 18.64 -23.14 -27.38
N ASP A 209 18.15 -22.62 -26.27
CA ASP A 209 17.24 -23.36 -25.40
C ASP A 209 15.91 -23.64 -26.12
N ILE A 210 15.41 -24.87 -26.00
CA ILE A 210 14.18 -25.30 -26.69
C ILE A 210 12.99 -24.44 -26.25
N ALA A 211 12.90 -24.13 -24.96
CA ALA A 211 11.84 -23.30 -24.42
C ALA A 211 11.83 -21.89 -25.07
N ASP A 212 13.01 -21.26 -25.20
CA ASP A 212 13.16 -19.98 -25.89
C ASP A 212 12.78 -20.10 -27.37
N PHE A 213 13.27 -21.13 -28.06
CA PHE A 213 12.96 -21.38 -29.47
C PHE A 213 11.45 -21.45 -29.69
N VAL A 214 10.71 -22.17 -28.85
CA VAL A 214 9.24 -22.31 -28.95
C VAL A 214 8.51 -20.98 -28.73
N GLN A 215 9.03 -20.14 -27.84
CA GLN A 215 8.45 -18.81 -27.63
C GLN A 215 8.69 -17.89 -28.81
N GLU A 216 9.84 -18.00 -29.47
CA GLU A 216 10.21 -17.13 -30.58
C GLU A 216 9.68 -17.59 -31.93
N VAL A 217 9.56 -18.91 -32.17
CA VAL A 217 9.19 -19.50 -33.47
C VAL A 217 7.80 -19.06 -33.94
N THR A 218 6.91 -18.78 -33.00
CA THR A 218 5.52 -18.35 -33.27
C THR A 218 5.38 -16.83 -33.42
N THR A 219 6.51 -16.10 -33.39
CA THR A 219 6.59 -14.64 -33.49
C THR A 219 7.34 -14.22 -34.76
N ASN A 220 7.53 -12.91 -34.94
CA ASN A 220 8.30 -12.36 -36.06
C ASN A 220 9.76 -12.84 -36.10
N PHE A 221 10.31 -13.32 -34.97
CA PHE A 221 11.65 -13.91 -34.90
C PHE A 221 11.72 -15.34 -35.45
N GLY A 222 10.57 -16.00 -35.66
CA GLY A 222 10.50 -17.35 -36.22
C GLY A 222 11.20 -17.49 -37.56
N ALA A 223 11.30 -16.41 -38.33
CA ALA A 223 12.03 -16.38 -39.60
C ALA A 223 13.51 -16.79 -39.47
N ARG A 224 14.16 -16.55 -38.31
CA ARG A 224 15.56 -16.92 -38.05
C ARG A 224 15.78 -18.42 -37.90
N TYR A 225 14.72 -19.15 -37.57
CA TYR A 225 14.76 -20.59 -37.34
C TYR A 225 14.30 -21.40 -38.56
N ILE A 226 14.09 -20.71 -39.67
CA ILE A 226 13.71 -21.35 -40.92
C ILE A 226 14.83 -22.28 -41.38
N SER A 227 14.47 -23.54 -41.65
CA SER A 227 15.41 -24.47 -42.27
C SER A 227 15.74 -24.02 -43.71
N PRO A 228 17.03 -23.99 -44.10
CA PRO A 228 17.45 -23.69 -45.47
C PRO A 228 16.92 -24.69 -46.52
N THR A 229 16.54 -25.90 -46.08
CA THR A 229 16.15 -27.03 -46.94
C THR A 229 14.63 -27.26 -47.02
N ALA A 230 13.81 -26.45 -46.35
CA ALA A 230 12.37 -26.72 -46.22
C ALA A 230 11.51 -26.21 -47.41
N LEU A 231 10.66 -27.09 -47.97
CA LEU A 231 9.73 -26.88 -49.09
C LEU A 231 8.47 -26.02 -48.74
N SER A 232 7.75 -25.63 -49.80
CA SER A 232 6.73 -24.58 -49.91
C SER A 232 5.45 -24.76 -49.06
N LYS A 233 5.12 -23.70 -48.28
CA LYS A 233 4.00 -23.48 -47.33
C LYS A 233 4.35 -23.77 -45.87
N ARG A 234 4.75 -22.73 -45.14
CA ARG A 234 5.02 -22.72 -43.69
C ARG A 234 3.95 -21.88 -42.97
N PRO A 235 3.58 -22.24 -41.74
CA PRO A 235 2.67 -21.43 -40.95
C PRO A 235 3.37 -20.14 -40.47
N ILE A 236 2.78 -18.97 -40.71
CA ILE A 236 3.28 -17.67 -40.25
C ILE A 236 2.32 -17.09 -39.21
N THR A 237 1.02 -17.26 -39.43
CA THR A 237 -0.02 -16.76 -38.52
C THR A 237 -0.39 -17.79 -37.45
N ALA A 238 -0.88 -17.32 -36.29
CA ALA A 238 -1.33 -18.20 -35.21
C ALA A 238 -2.37 -19.25 -35.67
N ALA A 239 -3.29 -18.84 -36.56
CA ALA A 239 -4.30 -19.73 -37.13
C ALA A 239 -3.70 -20.81 -38.05
N GLU A 240 -2.66 -20.48 -38.82
CA GLU A 240 -1.96 -21.45 -39.66
C GLU A 240 -1.18 -22.46 -38.83
N PHE A 241 -0.52 -22.00 -37.75
CA PHE A 241 0.15 -22.90 -36.79
C PHE A 241 -0.86 -23.87 -36.17
N ALA A 242 -2.03 -23.38 -35.76
CA ALA A 242 -3.08 -24.22 -35.19
C ALA A 242 -3.67 -25.21 -36.20
N ALA A 243 -3.84 -24.80 -37.47
CA ALA A 243 -4.26 -25.70 -38.53
C ALA A 243 -3.24 -26.84 -38.74
N ARG A 244 -1.94 -26.52 -38.79
CA ARG A 244 -0.88 -27.53 -38.91
C ARG A 244 -0.80 -28.46 -37.71
N PHE A 245 -1.05 -27.95 -36.51
CA PHE A 245 -1.14 -28.80 -35.32
C PHE A 245 -2.31 -29.79 -35.44
N ARG A 246 -3.52 -29.32 -35.81
CA ARG A 246 -4.70 -30.19 -35.99
C ARG A 246 -4.51 -31.28 -37.03
N GLU A 247 -3.71 -31.02 -38.07
CA GLU A 247 -3.35 -31.99 -39.12
C GLU A 247 -2.25 -32.99 -38.70
N SER A 248 -1.57 -32.73 -37.57
CA SER A 248 -0.44 -33.56 -37.11
C SER A 248 -0.88 -34.90 -36.52
N SER A 249 0.02 -35.89 -36.58
CA SER A 249 -0.16 -37.18 -35.91
C SER A 249 -0.29 -37.05 -34.39
N ILE A 250 0.36 -36.03 -33.79
CA ILE A 250 0.32 -35.74 -32.36
C ILE A 250 -1.08 -35.33 -31.94
N ALA A 251 -1.70 -34.39 -32.66
CA ALA A 251 -3.09 -33.99 -32.38
C ALA A 251 -4.07 -35.15 -32.60
N ALA A 252 -3.87 -35.98 -33.62
CA ALA A 252 -4.68 -37.17 -33.83
C ALA A 252 -4.56 -38.19 -32.69
N SER A 253 -3.36 -38.37 -32.12
CA SER A 253 -3.14 -39.23 -30.94
C SER A 253 -3.82 -38.66 -29.69
N LEU A 254 -3.63 -37.37 -29.43
CA LEU A 254 -4.27 -36.67 -28.30
C LEU A 254 -5.80 -36.78 -28.37
N MET A 255 -6.39 -36.55 -29.54
CA MET A 255 -7.83 -36.68 -29.72
C MET A 255 -8.30 -38.13 -29.52
N ARG A 256 -7.50 -39.12 -29.91
CA ARG A 256 -7.80 -40.54 -29.67
C ARG A 256 -7.84 -40.83 -28.17
N GLU A 257 -6.80 -40.43 -27.42
CA GLU A 257 -6.72 -40.58 -25.96
C GLU A 257 -7.91 -39.92 -25.25
N LEU A 258 -8.29 -38.71 -25.66
CA LEU A 258 -9.46 -38.00 -25.11
C LEU A 258 -10.81 -38.68 -25.40
N THR A 259 -10.89 -39.46 -26.49
CA THR A 259 -12.10 -40.19 -26.88
C THR A 259 -12.17 -41.62 -26.35
N GLU A 260 -11.06 -42.16 -25.83
CA GLU A 260 -11.06 -43.47 -25.19
C GLU A 260 -11.87 -43.42 -23.88
N PRO A 261 -12.82 -44.34 -23.65
CA PRO A 261 -13.58 -44.36 -22.41
C PRO A 261 -12.63 -44.67 -21.23
N ASP A 262 -12.63 -43.79 -20.23
CA ASP A 262 -11.76 -43.88 -19.05
C ASP A 262 -11.78 -45.29 -18.41
N LYS A 263 -10.59 -45.79 -18.08
CA LYS A 263 -10.41 -47.05 -17.34
C LYS A 263 -10.76 -46.95 -15.85
N TYR A 264 -10.93 -45.73 -15.33
CA TYR A 264 -11.09 -45.47 -13.89
C TYR A 264 -12.57 -45.23 -13.51
N SER A 265 -13.01 -45.94 -12.48
CA SER A 265 -14.41 -45.96 -12.02
C SER A 265 -14.82 -44.66 -11.31
N TRP A 266 -15.90 -44.06 -11.80
CA TRP A 266 -16.47 -42.75 -11.45
C TRP A 266 -17.11 -42.65 -10.05
N ASN A 267 -17.19 -43.75 -9.30
CA ASN A 267 -18.14 -43.89 -8.18
C ASN A 267 -17.73 -43.18 -6.86
N GLN A 268 -16.67 -42.36 -6.82
CA GLN A 268 -16.15 -41.81 -5.56
C GLN A 268 -16.15 -40.28 -5.43
N LEU A 269 -16.36 -39.50 -6.50
CA LEU A 269 -16.45 -38.04 -6.39
C LEU A 269 -17.88 -37.60 -6.04
N LYS A 270 -18.37 -37.99 -4.86
CA LYS A 270 -19.57 -37.35 -4.31
C LYS A 270 -19.20 -35.91 -3.95
N ALA A 271 -19.90 -34.94 -4.54
CA ALA A 271 -19.86 -33.56 -4.08
C ALA A 271 -20.14 -33.55 -2.56
N SER A 272 -19.13 -33.19 -1.77
CA SER A 272 -19.29 -32.98 -0.34
C SER A 272 -20.41 -31.96 -0.13
N SER A 273 -21.29 -32.20 0.85
CA SER A 273 -22.35 -31.25 1.19
C SER A 273 -21.80 -29.95 1.82
N SER A 274 -20.54 -29.95 2.27
CA SER A 274 -19.83 -28.76 2.79
C SER A 274 -18.63 -28.40 1.92
N GLN A 275 -18.57 -27.15 1.46
CA GLN A 275 -17.45 -26.58 0.69
C GLN A 275 -16.20 -26.33 1.56
N VAL A 276 -16.34 -26.26 2.89
CA VAL A 276 -15.24 -26.01 3.84
C VAL A 276 -14.97 -27.29 4.62
N ALA A 277 -13.69 -27.67 4.78
CA ALA A 277 -13.28 -28.92 5.42
C ALA A 277 -13.55 -28.95 6.93
N LEU A 278 -13.27 -27.85 7.63
CA LEU A 278 -13.54 -27.71 9.06
C LEU A 278 -15.02 -27.44 9.34
N GLY A 279 -15.55 -28.08 10.39
CA GLY A 279 -16.83 -27.67 10.99
C GLY A 279 -16.78 -26.21 11.47
N TYR A 280 -17.95 -25.56 11.55
CA TYR A 280 -18.03 -24.11 11.82
C TYR A 280 -17.30 -23.67 13.10
N SER A 281 -17.45 -24.44 14.20
CA SER A 281 -16.81 -24.15 15.50
C SER A 281 -15.29 -24.24 15.44
N ASP A 282 -14.76 -25.29 14.82
CA ASP A 282 -13.32 -25.50 14.70
C ASP A 282 -12.71 -24.51 13.71
N CYS A 283 -13.40 -24.24 12.61
CA CYS A 283 -13.06 -23.18 11.66
C CYS A 283 -12.97 -21.83 12.37
N LEU A 284 -13.96 -21.47 13.19
CA LEU A 284 -13.92 -20.25 13.99
C LEU A 284 -12.73 -20.24 14.95
N ARG A 285 -12.45 -21.35 15.65
CA ARG A 285 -11.31 -21.45 16.57
C ARG A 285 -9.97 -21.24 15.86
N VAL A 286 -9.78 -21.85 14.69
CA VAL A 286 -8.54 -21.74 13.90
C VAL A 286 -8.35 -20.32 13.36
N VAL A 287 -9.39 -19.74 12.75
CA VAL A 287 -9.34 -18.36 12.20
C VAL A 287 -9.15 -17.34 13.33
N LEU A 288 -9.83 -17.53 14.47
CA LEU A 288 -9.67 -16.69 15.65
C LEU A 288 -8.25 -16.77 16.21
N GLY A 289 -7.69 -17.98 16.33
CA GLY A 289 -6.31 -18.19 16.80
C GLY A 289 -5.27 -17.50 15.92
N ARG A 290 -5.41 -17.58 14.59
CA ARG A 290 -4.56 -16.84 13.64
C ARG A 290 -4.69 -15.34 13.84
N THR A 291 -5.93 -14.84 13.90
CA THR A 291 -6.20 -13.40 14.02
C THR A 291 -5.67 -12.84 15.34
N TRP A 292 -5.79 -13.60 16.43
CA TRP A 292 -5.21 -13.30 17.74
C TRP A 292 -3.69 -13.16 17.69
N LYS A 293 -2.98 -14.15 17.11
CA LYS A 293 -1.52 -14.11 16.94
C LYS A 293 -1.07 -12.89 16.12
N ALA A 294 -1.70 -12.67 14.96
CA ALA A 294 -1.40 -11.53 14.10
C ALA A 294 -1.63 -10.19 14.83
N SER A 295 -2.72 -10.10 15.60
CA SER A 295 -3.05 -8.91 16.39
C SER A 295 -2.02 -8.65 17.49
N ILE A 296 -1.60 -9.66 18.26
CA ILE A 296 -0.59 -9.48 19.33
C ILE A 296 0.75 -8.99 18.77
N ARG A 297 1.15 -9.48 17.59
CA ARG A 297 2.42 -9.09 16.96
C ARG A 297 2.39 -7.70 16.35
N ASP A 298 1.22 -7.15 16.08
CA ASP A 298 1.05 -5.71 15.79
C ASP A 298 1.12 -4.86 17.08
N ALA A 299 2.17 -5.11 17.87
CA ALA A 299 2.34 -4.52 19.19
C ALA A 299 2.54 -3.00 19.12
N ARG A 300 3.08 -2.47 18.01
CA ARG A 300 3.24 -1.02 17.83
C ARG A 300 1.87 -0.34 17.75
N PHE A 301 0.98 -0.84 16.90
CA PHE A 301 -0.37 -0.30 16.76
C PHE A 301 -1.16 -0.41 18.07
N ASN A 302 -1.18 -1.60 18.70
CA ASN A 302 -1.94 -1.80 19.95
C ASN A 302 -1.41 -0.94 21.10
N ARG A 303 -0.09 -0.79 21.24
CA ARG A 303 0.49 0.11 22.26
C ARG A 303 0.11 1.56 21.99
N SER A 304 0.17 2.02 20.72
CA SER A 304 -0.26 3.37 20.35
C SER A 304 -1.74 3.61 20.66
N ARG A 305 -2.60 2.61 20.42
CA ARG A 305 -4.04 2.65 20.74
C ARG A 305 -4.30 2.79 22.25
N LEU A 306 -3.62 2.00 23.09
CA LEU A 306 -3.77 2.08 24.54
C LEU A 306 -3.19 3.38 25.11
N ALA A 307 -2.01 3.81 24.62
CA ALA A 307 -1.38 5.06 25.03
C ALA A 307 -2.28 6.26 24.68
N GLN A 308 -2.87 6.27 23.48
CA GLN A 308 -3.81 7.31 23.09
C GLN A 308 -5.02 7.34 24.03
N ALA A 309 -5.64 6.20 24.33
CA ALA A 309 -6.81 6.16 25.20
C ALA A 309 -6.53 6.68 26.62
N LEU A 310 -5.36 6.32 27.17
CA LEU A 310 -4.92 6.82 28.47
C LEU A 310 -4.69 8.34 28.44
N VAL A 311 -3.98 8.84 27.43
CA VAL A 311 -3.70 10.28 27.29
C VAL A 311 -4.99 11.06 27.11
N LEU A 312 -5.87 10.64 26.20
CA LEU A 312 -7.15 11.31 25.96
C LEU A 312 -8.06 11.27 27.18
N GLY A 313 -8.18 10.12 27.86
CA GLY A 313 -9.00 9.98 29.06
C GLY A 313 -8.49 10.85 30.21
N THR A 314 -7.18 10.93 30.39
CA THR A 314 -6.54 11.82 31.37
C THR A 314 -6.81 13.29 31.04
N ILE A 315 -6.69 13.68 29.77
CA ILE A 315 -6.99 15.05 29.34
C ILE A 315 -8.46 15.38 29.63
N VAL A 316 -9.40 14.53 29.22
CA VAL A 316 -10.83 14.76 29.49
C VAL A 316 -11.11 14.83 30.99
N GLY A 317 -10.60 13.88 31.77
CA GLY A 317 -10.81 13.84 33.22
C GLY A 317 -10.24 15.06 33.96
N THR A 318 -9.14 15.64 33.47
CA THR A 318 -8.49 16.81 34.09
C THR A 318 -8.98 18.16 33.53
N VAL A 319 -9.50 18.19 32.31
CA VAL A 319 -10.17 19.38 31.74
C VAL A 319 -11.51 19.60 32.43
N PHE A 320 -12.27 18.54 32.64
CA PHE A 320 -13.57 18.57 33.30
C PHE A 320 -13.47 18.29 34.81
N LEU A 321 -12.30 18.54 35.41
CA LEU A 321 -12.02 18.20 36.81
C LEU A 321 -13.04 18.84 37.75
N ASP A 322 -13.56 18.05 38.69
CA ASP A 322 -14.51 18.46 39.74
C ASP A 322 -15.87 19.00 39.28
N ILE A 323 -16.15 19.03 37.97
CA ILE A 323 -17.43 19.50 37.43
C ILE A 323 -18.60 18.65 37.95
N GLY A 324 -18.38 17.36 38.18
CA GLY A 324 -19.38 16.46 38.75
C GLY A 324 -19.63 16.65 40.26
N ARG A 325 -18.74 17.32 40.99
CA ARG A 325 -18.75 17.44 42.46
C ARG A 325 -19.47 18.68 42.98
N ASN A 326 -20.16 19.43 42.13
CA ASN A 326 -20.95 20.58 42.53
C ASN A 326 -22.04 20.17 43.54
N GLN A 327 -22.23 20.97 44.60
CA GLN A 327 -23.24 20.74 45.63
C GLN A 327 -24.33 21.82 45.64
N ASP A 328 -24.17 22.90 44.88
CA ASP A 328 -25.13 24.01 44.83
C ASP A 328 -26.16 23.80 43.71
N PRO A 329 -27.46 23.61 44.03
CA PRO A 329 -28.53 23.47 43.04
C PRO A 329 -28.65 24.67 42.10
N LEU A 330 -28.32 25.89 42.54
CA LEU A 330 -28.42 27.10 41.72
C LEU A 330 -27.31 27.16 40.67
N GLN A 331 -26.09 26.72 41.01
CA GLN A 331 -24.97 26.64 40.06
C GLN A 331 -25.08 25.44 39.12
N GLU A 332 -25.79 24.37 39.52
CA GLU A 332 -25.93 23.16 38.70
C GLU A 332 -26.60 23.44 37.35
N SER A 333 -27.47 24.46 37.28
CA SER A 333 -28.09 24.93 36.03
C SER A 333 -27.07 25.29 34.93
N LYS A 334 -25.87 25.75 35.30
CA LYS A 334 -24.77 26.07 34.38
C LYS A 334 -23.90 24.86 34.03
N VAL A 335 -23.91 23.83 34.88
CA VAL A 335 -23.08 22.63 34.77
C VAL A 335 -23.74 21.54 33.92
N VAL A 336 -25.08 21.45 33.95
CA VAL A 336 -25.86 20.46 33.17
C VAL A 336 -25.45 20.43 31.68
N PRO A 337 -25.36 21.57 30.95
CA PRO A 337 -24.90 21.56 29.56
C PRO A 337 -23.47 21.03 29.38
N ILE A 338 -22.58 21.28 30.34
CA ILE A 338 -21.19 20.84 30.31
C ILE A 338 -21.12 19.31 30.49
N LYS A 339 -21.94 18.74 31.40
CA LYS A 339 -22.07 17.28 31.60
C LYS A 339 -22.61 16.55 30.37
N VAL A 340 -23.65 17.07 29.72
CA VAL A 340 -24.18 16.51 28.46
C VAL A 340 -23.12 16.55 27.36
N SER A 341 -22.40 17.68 27.26
CA SER A 341 -21.31 17.88 26.30
C SER A 341 -20.15 16.92 26.53
N LEU A 342 -19.80 16.61 27.79
CA LEU A 342 -18.82 15.58 28.14
C LEU A 342 -19.23 14.19 27.64
N PHE A 343 -20.50 13.79 27.80
CA PHE A 343 -20.97 12.48 27.33
C PHE A 343 -20.92 12.38 25.81
N PHE A 344 -21.37 13.42 25.10
CA PHE A 344 -21.25 13.51 23.65
C PHE A 344 -19.78 13.39 23.21
N LEU A 345 -18.88 14.13 23.87
CA LEU A 345 -17.45 14.10 23.60
C LEU A 345 -16.84 12.71 23.83
N ALA A 346 -17.16 12.06 24.94
CA ALA A 346 -16.68 10.72 25.26
C ALA A 346 -17.10 9.69 24.19
N ILE A 347 -18.35 9.76 23.72
CA ILE A 347 -18.86 8.92 22.62
C ILE A 347 -18.09 9.21 21.33
N MET A 348 -17.88 10.49 21.00
CA MET A 348 -17.15 10.92 19.81
C MET A 348 -15.71 10.45 19.78
N PHE A 349 -15.01 10.54 20.91
CA PHE A 349 -13.62 10.11 21.02
C PHE A 349 -13.48 8.62 20.75
N GLN A 350 -14.39 7.82 21.30
CA GLN A 350 -14.39 6.38 21.05
C GLN A 350 -14.71 6.04 19.59
N ALA A 351 -15.64 6.76 18.96
CA ALA A 351 -15.93 6.58 17.56
C ALA A 351 -14.71 6.92 16.68
N LEU A 352 -14.15 8.12 16.78
CA LEU A 352 -13.04 8.59 15.93
C LEU A 352 -11.75 7.77 16.12
N ALA A 353 -11.49 7.22 17.31
CA ALA A 353 -10.35 6.33 17.53
C ALA A 353 -10.39 5.05 16.66
N THR A 354 -11.59 4.59 16.30
CA THR A 354 -11.78 3.36 15.49
C THR A 354 -11.69 3.58 13.98
N LEU A 355 -11.51 4.82 13.52
CA LEU A 355 -11.39 5.16 12.09
C LEU A 355 -10.19 4.47 11.40
N SER A 356 -9.16 4.11 12.17
CA SER A 356 -7.99 3.36 11.69
C SER A 356 -8.33 1.95 11.18
N ALA A 357 -9.51 1.40 11.53
CA ALA A 357 -9.98 0.10 11.04
C ALA A 357 -10.12 0.03 9.51
N ILE A 358 -10.37 1.17 8.85
CA ILE A 358 -10.48 1.25 7.38
C ILE A 358 -9.18 0.80 6.71
N GLU A 359 -8.05 1.30 7.20
CA GLU A 359 -6.73 1.00 6.60
C GLU A 359 -6.31 -0.45 6.84
N ALA A 360 -6.67 -1.01 8.00
CA ALA A 360 -6.43 -2.42 8.29
C ALA A 360 -7.25 -3.35 7.37
N GLY A 361 -8.50 -3.01 7.10
CA GLY A 361 -9.36 -3.79 6.20
C GLY A 361 -8.88 -3.78 4.75
N ILE A 362 -8.44 -2.63 4.24
CA ILE A 362 -7.93 -2.51 2.86
C ILE A 362 -6.62 -3.29 2.68
N ALA A 363 -5.71 -3.20 3.64
CA ALA A 363 -4.42 -3.92 3.58
C ALA A 363 -4.59 -5.45 3.55
N ARG A 364 -5.65 -6.00 4.17
CA ARG A 364 -5.89 -7.45 4.29
C ARG A 364 -6.80 -8.01 3.21
N ARG A 365 -7.43 -7.16 2.38
CA ARG A 365 -8.44 -7.56 1.38
C ARG A 365 -7.93 -8.62 0.41
N ALA A 366 -6.71 -8.46 -0.10
CA ALA A 366 -6.15 -9.41 -1.09
C ALA A 366 -6.01 -10.83 -0.51
N VAL A 367 -5.59 -10.93 0.75
CA VAL A 367 -5.47 -12.22 1.46
C VAL A 367 -6.84 -12.85 1.69
N LEU A 368 -7.83 -12.07 2.13
CA LEU A 368 -9.22 -12.53 2.26
C LEU A 368 -9.75 -13.05 0.92
N TYR A 369 -9.50 -12.31 -0.16
CA TYR A 369 -9.99 -12.68 -1.48
C TYR A 369 -9.39 -13.99 -1.99
N LYS A 370 -8.08 -14.16 -1.81
CA LYS A 370 -7.37 -15.40 -2.13
C LYS A 370 -7.93 -16.59 -1.34
N GLN A 371 -7.93 -16.50 0.00
CA GLN A 371 -8.29 -17.64 0.86
C GLN A 371 -9.78 -18.02 0.78
N SER A 372 -10.67 -17.04 0.56
CA SER A 372 -12.11 -17.31 0.38
C SER A 372 -12.44 -17.96 -0.96
N ALA A 373 -11.61 -17.77 -2.00
CA ALA A 373 -11.82 -18.41 -3.31
C ALA A 373 -11.55 -19.92 -3.28
N PHE A 374 -10.69 -20.39 -2.37
CA PHE A 374 -10.35 -21.82 -2.18
C PHE A 374 -10.92 -22.38 -0.87
N HIS A 375 -12.00 -21.79 -0.37
CA HIS A 375 -12.76 -22.30 0.77
C HIS A 375 -11.95 -22.64 2.04
N PHE A 376 -10.86 -21.90 2.32
CA PHE A 376 -10.07 -22.10 3.55
C PHE A 376 -10.94 -22.00 4.82
N PHE A 377 -11.94 -21.13 4.79
CA PHE A 377 -12.85 -20.91 5.91
C PHE A 377 -14.19 -20.35 5.44
N HIS A 378 -15.20 -20.48 6.28
CA HIS A 378 -16.46 -19.75 6.11
C HIS A 378 -16.21 -18.24 6.27
N ILE A 379 -16.66 -17.41 5.32
CA ILE A 379 -16.43 -15.95 5.36
C ILE A 379 -16.95 -15.32 6.66
N SER A 380 -18.04 -15.86 7.22
CA SER A 380 -18.57 -15.40 8.52
C SER A 380 -17.62 -15.67 9.69
N THR A 381 -16.85 -16.77 9.70
CA THR A 381 -15.90 -17.03 10.79
C THR A 381 -14.73 -16.04 10.76
N TYR A 382 -14.32 -15.58 9.58
CA TYR A 382 -13.37 -14.46 9.44
C TYR A 382 -13.94 -13.15 10.00
N SER A 383 -15.14 -12.76 9.55
CA SER A 383 -15.77 -11.52 10.03
C SER A 383 -16.01 -11.55 11.55
N ILE A 384 -16.45 -12.69 12.10
CA ILE A 384 -16.65 -12.87 13.54
C ILE A 384 -15.31 -12.86 14.28
N SER A 385 -14.25 -13.48 13.74
CA SER A 385 -12.92 -13.44 14.37
C SER A 385 -12.36 -12.03 14.46
N GLU A 386 -12.49 -11.24 13.39
CA GLU A 386 -12.12 -9.81 13.41
C GLU A 386 -12.98 -9.01 14.38
N ALA A 387 -14.27 -9.32 14.49
CA ALA A 387 -15.16 -8.70 15.45
C ALA A 387 -14.76 -9.05 16.90
N ILE A 388 -14.47 -10.31 17.21
CA ILE A 388 -14.02 -10.74 18.54
C ILE A 388 -12.69 -10.06 18.90
N MET A 389 -11.74 -9.96 17.96
CA MET A 389 -10.49 -9.24 18.21
C MET A 389 -10.73 -7.77 18.52
N GLU A 390 -11.66 -7.13 17.80
CA GLU A 390 -12.06 -5.75 18.09
C GLU A 390 -12.66 -5.63 19.50
N LEU A 391 -13.57 -6.55 19.89
CA LEU A 391 -14.16 -6.60 21.22
C LEU A 391 -13.07 -6.68 22.30
N LEU A 392 -12.13 -7.61 22.16
CA LEU A 392 -11.07 -7.86 23.15
C LEU A 392 -10.13 -6.66 23.31
N TRP A 393 -9.69 -6.02 22.22
CA TRP A 393 -8.79 -4.87 22.30
C TRP A 393 -9.48 -3.56 22.71
N THR A 394 -10.80 -3.47 22.52
CA THR A 394 -11.57 -2.30 22.91
C THR A 394 -11.81 -2.25 24.43
N ILE A 395 -11.85 -3.40 25.12
CA ILE A 395 -12.00 -3.46 26.59
C ILE A 395 -10.93 -2.64 27.33
N PRO A 396 -9.62 -2.93 27.21
CA PRO A 396 -8.58 -2.19 27.92
C PRO A 396 -8.53 -0.73 27.47
N GLN A 397 -8.79 -0.45 26.19
CA GLN A 397 -8.86 0.93 25.67
C GLN A 397 -9.95 1.75 26.38
N VAL A 398 -11.18 1.23 26.42
CA VAL A 398 -12.33 1.93 27.02
C VAL A 398 -12.21 2.00 28.55
N LEU A 399 -11.65 0.98 29.19
CA LEU A 399 -11.40 1.01 30.64
C LEU A 399 -10.37 2.08 31.02
N LEU A 400 -9.25 2.18 30.30
CA LEU A 400 -8.24 3.21 30.56
C LEU A 400 -8.81 4.63 30.38
N PHE A 401 -9.58 4.83 29.31
CA PHE A 401 -10.24 6.10 29.05
C PHE A 401 -11.31 6.41 30.10
N SER A 402 -12.17 5.45 30.42
CA SER A 402 -13.30 5.64 31.33
C SER A 402 -12.87 5.81 32.77
N ALA A 403 -11.87 5.06 33.25
CA ALA A 403 -11.36 5.19 34.61
C ALA A 403 -10.79 6.59 34.86
N THR A 404 -10.01 7.12 33.92
CA THR A 404 -9.43 8.46 34.05
C THR A 404 -10.47 9.57 33.87
N SER A 405 -11.35 9.45 32.89
CA SER A 405 -12.39 10.46 32.65
C SER A 405 -13.48 10.48 33.74
N TYR A 406 -14.08 9.33 34.09
CA TYR A 406 -15.22 9.27 35.01
C TYR A 406 -14.89 9.78 36.41
N PHE A 407 -13.79 9.28 37.00
CA PHE A 407 -13.37 9.67 38.35
C PHE A 407 -12.69 11.03 38.39
N GLY A 408 -12.03 11.44 37.29
CA GLY A 408 -11.48 12.78 37.14
C GLY A 408 -12.56 13.86 37.17
N VAL A 409 -13.63 13.66 36.39
CA VAL A 409 -14.78 14.58 36.38
C VAL A 409 -15.53 14.58 37.71
N GLY A 410 -15.56 13.45 38.41
CA GLY A 410 -16.29 13.29 39.66
C GLY A 410 -17.77 13.02 39.44
N LEU A 411 -18.10 12.22 38.43
CA LEU A 411 -19.46 11.71 38.18
C LEU A 411 -19.95 10.83 39.34
N HIS A 412 -21.24 10.46 39.33
CA HIS A 412 -21.88 9.75 40.44
C HIS A 412 -21.07 8.53 40.93
N ASN A 413 -20.65 8.53 42.19
CA ASN A 413 -19.76 7.52 42.73
C ASN A 413 -20.51 6.22 43.13
N SER A 414 -20.93 5.46 42.13
CA SER A 414 -21.55 4.13 42.27
C SER A 414 -20.96 3.15 41.27
N ALA A 415 -20.71 1.91 41.72
CA ALA A 415 -20.21 0.84 40.86
C ALA A 415 -21.15 0.57 39.67
N GLY A 416 -22.47 0.64 39.88
CA GLY A 416 -23.46 0.45 38.82
C GLY A 416 -23.44 1.57 37.77
N SER A 417 -23.32 2.83 38.20
CA SER A 417 -23.26 3.99 37.29
C SER A 417 -21.97 4.00 36.48
N PHE A 418 -20.83 3.65 37.09
CA PHE A 418 -19.55 3.52 36.38
C PHE A 418 -19.58 2.38 35.35
N LEU A 419 -20.10 1.20 35.73
CA LEU A 419 -20.20 0.07 34.81
C LEU A 419 -21.12 0.39 33.63
N THR A 420 -22.25 1.06 33.87
CA THR A 420 -23.16 1.52 32.81
C THR A 420 -22.46 2.49 31.85
N TYR A 421 -21.70 3.44 32.36
CA TYR A 421 -20.89 4.36 31.55
C TYR A 421 -19.88 3.62 30.67
N VAL A 422 -19.13 2.67 31.25
CA VAL A 422 -18.15 1.84 30.52
C VAL A 422 -18.83 1.00 29.44
N VAL A 423 -19.94 0.32 29.76
CA VAL A 423 -20.66 -0.54 28.82
C VAL A 423 -21.22 0.25 27.64
N VAL A 424 -21.83 1.42 27.88
CA VAL A 424 -22.37 2.25 26.80
C VAL A 424 -21.26 2.78 25.90
N LEU A 425 -20.14 3.25 26.46
CA LEU A 425 -18.98 3.69 25.66
C LEU A 425 -18.34 2.54 24.89
N TYR A 426 -18.24 1.36 25.50
CA TYR A 426 -17.73 0.15 24.85
C TYR A 426 -18.60 -0.25 23.66
N LEU A 427 -19.93 -0.36 23.86
CA LEU A 427 -20.88 -0.69 22.80
C LEU A 427 -20.89 0.35 21.68
N SER A 428 -20.75 1.63 22.01
CA SER A 428 -20.60 2.69 21.00
C SER A 428 -19.31 2.51 20.18
N ALA A 429 -18.17 2.30 20.84
CA ALA A 429 -16.88 2.12 20.17
C ALA A 429 -16.91 0.97 19.15
N ILE A 430 -17.42 -0.19 19.56
CA ILE A 430 -17.46 -1.38 18.69
C ILE A 430 -18.47 -1.22 17.56
N THR A 431 -19.57 -0.50 17.79
CA THR A 431 -20.58 -0.20 16.76
C THR A 431 -19.97 0.66 15.67
N TYR A 432 -19.22 1.71 16.04
CA TYR A 432 -18.54 2.57 15.07
C TYR A 432 -17.36 1.87 14.37
N ALA A 433 -16.64 0.98 15.04
CA ALA A 433 -15.64 0.15 14.38
C ALA A 433 -16.27 -0.71 13.27
N GLN A 434 -17.42 -1.34 13.53
CA GLN A 434 -18.14 -2.12 12.52
C GLN A 434 -18.75 -1.24 11.42
N PHE A 435 -19.26 -0.06 11.77
CA PHE A 435 -19.76 0.91 10.82
C PHE A 435 -18.69 1.31 9.79
N PHE A 436 -17.45 1.58 10.23
CA PHE A 436 -16.34 1.88 9.33
C PHE A 436 -15.88 0.65 8.53
N LYS A 437 -15.87 -0.55 9.12
CA LYS A 437 -15.55 -1.80 8.41
C LYS A 437 -16.57 -2.11 7.31
N PHE A 438 -17.86 -1.83 7.54
CA PHE A 438 -18.90 -1.99 6.51
C PHE A 438 -18.58 -1.15 5.27
N PHE A 439 -18.37 0.17 5.40
CA PHE A 439 -18.01 1.02 4.26
C PHE A 439 -16.68 0.61 3.61
N THR A 440 -15.74 0.11 4.40
CA THR A 440 -14.46 -0.42 3.90
C THR A 440 -14.67 -1.64 3.00
N SER A 441 -15.61 -2.52 3.34
CA SER A 441 -15.88 -3.75 2.57
C SER A 441 -16.50 -3.48 1.21
N ILE A 442 -17.25 -2.37 1.07
CA ILE A 442 -17.95 -2.00 -0.19
C ILE A 442 -17.20 -0.98 -1.04
N SER A 443 -16.13 -0.36 -0.52
CA SER A 443 -15.40 0.72 -1.20
C SER A 443 -14.13 0.23 -1.91
N PRO A 444 -13.83 0.70 -3.13
CA PRO A 444 -12.62 0.31 -3.87
C PRO A 444 -11.31 0.72 -3.17
N ASP A 445 -11.26 1.93 -2.62
CA ASP A 445 -10.07 2.50 -1.98
C ASP A 445 -10.36 3.20 -0.64
N ALA A 446 -9.31 3.56 0.08
CA ALA A 446 -9.39 4.15 1.43
C ALA A 446 -9.99 5.55 1.44
N VAL A 447 -9.80 6.32 0.37
CA VAL A 447 -10.29 7.70 0.28
C VAL A 447 -11.82 7.67 0.18
N LEU A 448 -12.36 6.87 -0.74
CA LEU A 448 -13.80 6.72 -0.88
C LEU A 448 -14.44 6.11 0.37
N ALA A 449 -13.82 5.09 0.97
CA ALA A 449 -14.28 4.49 2.22
C ALA A 449 -14.42 5.52 3.35
N LYS A 450 -13.44 6.41 3.51
CA LYS A 450 -13.48 7.49 4.51
C LYS A 450 -14.55 8.52 4.20
N VAL A 451 -14.72 8.92 2.94
CA VAL A 451 -15.73 9.90 2.57
C VAL A 451 -17.14 9.38 2.90
N LEU A 452 -17.46 8.14 2.54
CA LEU A 452 -18.75 7.52 2.86
C LEU A 452 -18.94 7.32 4.37
N SER A 453 -17.90 6.85 5.06
CA SER A 453 -17.90 6.67 6.51
C SER A 453 -18.13 7.99 7.26
N MET A 454 -17.40 9.04 6.89
CA MET A 454 -17.51 10.35 7.50
C MET A 454 -18.87 10.99 7.20
N PHE A 455 -19.41 10.81 6.00
CA PHE A 455 -20.76 11.27 5.66
C PHE A 455 -21.83 10.60 6.53
N GLY A 456 -21.79 9.27 6.68
CA GLY A 456 -22.75 8.60 7.55
C GLY A 456 -22.54 8.96 9.04
N PHE A 457 -21.30 9.12 9.48
CA PHE A 457 -20.98 9.59 10.83
C PHE A 457 -21.48 11.03 11.08
N PHE A 458 -21.40 11.89 10.07
CA PHE A 458 -21.98 13.23 10.10
C PHE A 458 -23.48 13.22 10.36
N LEU A 459 -24.23 12.36 9.66
CA LEU A 459 -25.66 12.20 9.89
C LEU A 459 -25.93 11.79 11.34
N HIS A 460 -25.15 10.86 11.88
CA HIS A 460 -25.26 10.48 13.29
C HIS A 460 -24.94 11.62 14.26
N ILE A 461 -23.99 12.50 13.93
CA ILE A 461 -23.68 13.67 14.76
C ILE A 461 -24.84 14.68 14.76
N VAL A 462 -25.33 15.08 13.58
CA VAL A 462 -26.38 16.09 13.43
C VAL A 462 -27.69 15.64 14.09
N PHE A 463 -28.09 14.39 13.85
CA PHE A 463 -29.34 13.83 14.35
C PHE A 463 -29.14 13.04 15.66
N SER A 464 -28.16 13.44 16.49
CA SER A 464 -27.90 12.81 17.80
C SER A 464 -28.83 13.26 18.92
N GLY A 465 -29.56 14.36 18.75
CA GLY A 465 -30.25 15.04 19.84
C GLY A 465 -29.38 16.04 20.62
N TYR A 466 -28.06 16.07 20.37
CA TYR A 466 -27.15 17.04 20.98
C TYR A 466 -27.22 18.42 20.30
N ILE A 467 -27.13 18.45 18.98
CA ILE A 467 -27.09 19.70 18.19
C ILE A 467 -28.51 20.22 17.94
N LEU A 468 -29.36 19.36 17.38
CA LEU A 468 -30.80 19.62 17.26
C LEU A 468 -31.51 18.78 18.32
N PRO A 469 -32.20 19.42 19.28
CA PRO A 469 -33.13 18.71 20.15
C PRO A 469 -34.18 17.97 19.33
N GLU A 470 -34.65 16.82 19.80
CA GLU A 470 -35.63 15.96 19.12
C GLU A 470 -36.82 16.75 18.56
N ALA A 471 -37.38 17.66 19.37
CA ALA A 471 -38.55 18.47 19.01
C ALA A 471 -38.33 19.45 17.84
N ARG A 472 -37.08 19.72 17.46
CA ARG A 472 -36.71 20.64 16.37
C ARG A 472 -36.28 19.92 15.10
N ILE A 473 -36.14 18.59 15.13
CA ILE A 473 -35.79 17.82 13.93
C ILE A 473 -37.00 17.79 13.00
N PRO A 474 -36.86 18.17 11.71
CA PRO A 474 -37.98 18.11 10.77
C PRO A 474 -38.55 16.70 10.65
N SER A 475 -39.86 16.58 10.44
CA SER A 475 -40.56 15.28 10.37
C SER A 475 -40.00 14.35 9.29
N ALA A 476 -39.49 14.89 8.18
CA ALA A 476 -38.83 14.12 7.12
C ALA A 476 -37.51 13.45 7.57
N TRP A 477 -36.84 14.01 8.59
CA TRP A 477 -35.52 13.56 9.06
C TRP A 477 -35.57 12.85 10.43
N ILE A 478 -36.70 12.84 11.12
CA ILE A 478 -36.82 12.29 12.49
C ILE A 478 -36.45 10.81 12.59
N TRP A 479 -36.61 10.03 11.51
CA TRP A 479 -36.22 8.62 11.49
C TRP A 479 -34.70 8.44 11.66
N LEU A 480 -33.87 9.39 11.19
CA LEU A 480 -32.43 9.35 11.41
C LEU A 480 -32.09 9.45 12.89
N PHE A 481 -32.85 10.20 13.68
CA PHE A 481 -32.66 10.29 15.13
C PHE A 481 -32.90 8.94 15.83
N TRP A 482 -33.97 8.23 15.45
CA TRP A 482 -34.31 6.95 16.08
C TRP A 482 -33.42 5.78 15.64
N PHE A 483 -32.88 5.83 14.41
CA PHE A 483 -31.93 4.84 13.89
C PHE A 483 -30.49 5.07 14.36
N ASN A 484 -30.20 6.22 14.98
CA ASN A 484 -28.83 6.66 15.25
C ASN A 484 -28.25 6.07 16.56
N PRO A 485 -27.17 5.27 16.49
CA PRO A 485 -26.48 4.74 17.67
C PRO A 485 -26.00 5.81 18.64
N LEU A 486 -25.56 6.98 18.13
CA LEU A 486 -25.08 8.09 18.94
C LEU A 486 -26.20 8.66 19.83
N ALA A 487 -27.41 8.81 19.28
CA ALA A 487 -28.55 9.35 20.01
C ALA A 487 -28.93 8.47 21.20
N TRP A 488 -28.95 7.14 21.00
CA TRP A 488 -29.22 6.17 22.05
C TRP A 488 -28.11 6.10 23.10
N ALA A 489 -26.84 6.17 22.68
CA ALA A 489 -25.71 6.22 23.61
C ALA A 489 -25.76 7.48 24.48
N LEU A 490 -25.99 8.65 23.88
CA LEU A 490 -26.07 9.92 24.59
C LEU A 490 -27.23 9.93 25.59
N ARG A 491 -28.41 9.44 25.18
CA ARG A 491 -29.58 9.30 26.05
C ARG A 491 -29.31 8.37 27.24
N ALA A 492 -28.66 7.24 27.01
CA ALA A 492 -28.33 6.30 28.08
C ALA A 492 -27.35 6.90 29.10
N LEU A 493 -26.29 7.60 28.64
CA LEU A 493 -25.31 8.22 29.54
C LEU A 493 -25.89 9.37 30.35
N THR A 494 -26.69 10.24 29.71
CA THR A 494 -27.34 11.37 30.38
C THR A 494 -28.34 10.90 31.43
N GLN A 495 -29.18 9.90 31.13
CA GLN A 495 -30.10 9.32 32.10
C GLN A 495 -29.37 8.62 33.25
N ASN A 496 -28.28 7.89 32.97
CA ASN A 496 -27.48 7.23 34.01
C ASN A 496 -26.94 8.22 35.07
N GLU A 497 -26.59 9.44 34.66
CA GLU A 497 -26.11 10.48 35.58
C GLU A 497 -27.27 11.23 36.25
N PHE A 498 -28.22 11.77 35.49
CA PHE A 498 -29.25 12.66 36.05
C PHE A 498 -30.36 11.94 36.81
N LEU A 499 -30.55 10.63 36.58
CA LEU A 499 -31.46 9.82 37.40
C LEU A 499 -30.79 9.30 38.68
N ALA A 500 -29.47 9.40 38.82
CA ALA A 500 -28.74 8.87 39.97
C ALA A 500 -29.24 9.47 41.30
N ALA A 501 -29.39 8.64 42.34
CA ALA A 501 -29.87 9.06 43.65
C ALA A 501 -28.79 9.86 44.40
N THR A 502 -28.75 11.17 44.17
CA THR A 502 -27.85 12.12 44.85
C THR A 502 -28.64 13.22 45.55
N PRO A 503 -28.16 13.73 46.71
CA PRO A 503 -28.79 14.85 47.40
C PRO A 503 -29.02 16.08 46.50
N LEU A 504 -28.09 16.31 45.56
CA LEU A 504 -28.20 17.39 44.58
C LEU A 504 -29.37 17.16 43.62
N PHE A 505 -29.40 16.03 42.91
CA PHE A 505 -30.42 15.79 41.90
C PHE A 505 -31.80 15.58 42.51
N ASP A 506 -31.89 15.04 43.73
CA ASP A 506 -33.15 14.86 44.48
C ASP A 506 -33.74 16.17 45.05
N THR A 507 -33.02 17.29 44.93
CA THR A 507 -33.51 18.61 45.33
C THR A 507 -34.75 18.99 44.50
N LYS A 508 -35.83 19.39 45.17
CA LYS A 508 -37.11 19.78 44.56
C LYS A 508 -37.12 21.28 44.22
N LEU A 509 -37.22 21.61 42.93
CA LEU A 509 -37.31 22.99 42.44
C LEU A 509 -38.74 23.37 42.05
N PRO A 510 -39.16 24.62 42.27
CA PRO A 510 -40.47 25.12 41.85
C PRO A 510 -40.51 25.30 40.32
N VAL A 511 -41.39 24.57 39.62
CA VAL A 511 -41.49 24.59 38.15
C VAL A 511 -42.62 25.48 37.65
N THR A 512 -43.78 25.47 38.31
CA THR A 512 -44.95 26.28 37.90
C THR A 512 -45.84 26.60 39.09
N LYS A 513 -46.35 27.84 39.16
CA LYS A 513 -47.41 28.25 40.10
C LYS A 513 -48.76 28.13 39.41
N LEU A 514 -49.65 27.32 39.98
CA LEU A 514 -51.04 27.23 39.54
C LEU A 514 -51.82 28.49 39.94
N PRO A 515 -52.93 28.84 39.25
CA PRO A 515 -53.76 30.00 39.57
C PRO A 515 -54.33 30.02 41.00
N ASN A 516 -54.38 28.85 41.65
CA ASN A 516 -54.79 28.66 43.05
C ASN A 516 -53.64 28.85 44.07
N GLY A 517 -52.45 29.27 43.63
CA GLY A 517 -51.27 29.48 44.47
C GLY A 517 -50.42 28.23 44.76
N THR A 518 -50.81 27.04 44.31
CA THR A 518 -50.02 25.81 44.50
C THR A 518 -48.76 25.80 43.62
N VAL A 519 -47.60 25.55 44.22
CA VAL A 519 -46.31 25.45 43.53
C VAL A 519 -46.05 23.98 43.19
N ILE A 520 -46.03 23.64 41.90
CA ILE A 520 -45.62 22.31 41.42
C ILE A 520 -44.10 22.25 41.51
N THR A 521 -43.58 21.31 42.29
CA THR A 521 -42.14 21.07 42.42
C THR A 521 -41.70 19.83 41.64
N ALA A 522 -40.56 19.88 40.95
CA ALA A 522 -39.94 18.72 40.29
C ALA A 522 -38.50 18.53 40.76
N ARG A 523 -38.01 17.29 40.64
CA ARG A 523 -36.62 16.92 40.90
C ARG A 523 -35.68 17.66 39.94
N LEU A 524 -34.55 18.18 40.42
CA LEU A 524 -33.56 18.87 39.59
C LEU A 524 -33.09 18.01 38.40
N GLY A 525 -32.83 16.71 38.63
CA GLY A 525 -32.47 15.76 37.57
C GLY A 525 -33.54 15.63 36.48
N ASP A 526 -34.83 15.62 36.84
CA ASP A 526 -35.94 15.56 35.88
C ASP A 526 -36.06 16.83 35.05
N VAL A 527 -35.80 17.99 35.68
CA VAL A 527 -35.76 19.29 35.00
C VAL A 527 -34.60 19.32 33.99
N ALA A 528 -33.43 18.82 34.37
CA ALA A 528 -32.26 18.71 33.49
C ALA A 528 -32.54 17.83 32.26
N LEU A 529 -33.16 16.65 32.44
CA LEU A 529 -33.52 15.76 31.33
C LEU A 529 -34.55 16.39 30.39
N LYS A 530 -35.61 17.01 30.94
CA LYS A 530 -36.64 17.67 30.14
C LYS A 530 -36.11 18.88 29.36
N ALA A 531 -35.11 19.59 29.88
CA ALA A 531 -34.48 20.71 29.17
C ALA A 531 -33.81 20.29 27.85
N TYR A 532 -33.33 19.05 27.76
CA TYR A 532 -32.75 18.45 26.54
C TYR A 532 -33.75 17.58 25.75
N GLY A 533 -35.04 17.61 26.12
CA GLY A 533 -36.07 16.78 25.47
C GLY A 533 -35.94 15.29 25.76
N MET A 534 -35.23 14.89 26.83
CA MET A 534 -35.03 13.50 27.19
C MET A 534 -36.09 13.03 28.20
N SER A 535 -36.52 11.76 28.08
CA SER A 535 -37.51 11.19 28.98
C SER A 535 -36.91 10.91 30.36
N THR A 536 -37.76 10.90 31.40
CA THR A 536 -37.40 10.53 32.77
C THR A 536 -37.58 9.03 33.04
N ASN A 537 -37.97 8.22 32.03
CA ASN A 537 -38.10 6.78 32.19
C ASN A 537 -36.71 6.12 32.15
N SER A 538 -36.33 5.41 33.22
CA SER A 538 -35.07 4.68 33.36
C SER A 538 -34.91 3.50 32.40
N ASP A 539 -35.99 2.98 31.83
CA ASP A 539 -35.96 1.83 30.90
C ASP A 539 -35.17 2.15 29.62
N TYR A 540 -35.05 3.43 29.27
CA TYR A 540 -34.27 3.88 28.11
C TYR A 540 -32.77 3.62 28.25
N ILE A 541 -32.23 3.42 29.47
CA ILE A 541 -30.84 3.01 29.67
C ILE A 541 -30.63 1.59 29.10
N TRP A 542 -31.49 0.65 29.48
CA TRP A 542 -31.48 -0.71 28.92
C TRP A 542 -31.85 -0.73 27.44
N GLY A 543 -32.80 0.11 27.02
CA GLY A 543 -33.12 0.31 25.61
C GLY A 543 -31.91 0.74 24.79
N GLY A 544 -31.09 1.69 25.30
CA GLY A 544 -29.86 2.13 24.64
C GLY A 544 -28.81 1.01 24.53
N ILE A 545 -28.62 0.22 25.59
CA ILE A 545 -27.71 -0.94 25.59
C ILE A 545 -28.14 -1.98 24.55
N LEU A 546 -29.43 -2.35 24.55
CA LEU A 546 -29.99 -3.32 23.61
C LEU A 546 -29.92 -2.80 22.16
N PHE A 547 -30.21 -1.52 21.94
CA PHE A 547 -30.13 -0.90 20.63
C PHE A 547 -28.70 -0.90 20.07
N LEU A 548 -27.71 -0.53 20.88
CA LEU A 548 -26.31 -0.53 20.46
C LEU A 548 -25.82 -1.95 20.16
N ALA A 549 -26.16 -2.94 21.01
CA ALA A 549 -25.83 -4.34 20.77
C ALA A 549 -26.48 -4.87 19.48
N GLY A 550 -27.76 -4.55 19.25
CA GLY A 550 -28.48 -4.90 18.02
C GLY A 550 -27.89 -4.23 16.78
N SER A 551 -27.50 -2.96 16.88
CA SER A 551 -26.85 -2.20 15.79
C SER A 551 -25.50 -2.80 15.43
N PHE A 552 -24.70 -3.18 16.41
CA PHE A 552 -23.43 -3.89 16.20
C PHE A 552 -23.65 -5.21 15.47
N LEU A 553 -24.61 -6.04 15.91
CA LEU A 553 -24.92 -7.32 15.26
C LEU A 553 -25.39 -7.11 13.82
N LEU A 554 -26.28 -6.14 13.58
CA LEU A 554 -26.74 -5.80 12.24
C LEU A 554 -25.57 -5.40 11.33
N LEU A 555 -24.72 -4.46 11.77
CA LEU A 555 -23.56 -4.03 10.98
C LEU A 555 -22.55 -5.16 10.74
N LEU A 556 -22.37 -6.07 11.70
CA LEU A 556 -21.55 -7.26 11.53
C LEU A 556 -22.12 -8.20 10.46
N THR A 557 -23.44 -8.41 10.46
CA THR A 557 -24.10 -9.21 9.41
C THR A 557 -23.96 -8.56 8.03
N LEU A 558 -24.18 -7.25 7.93
CA LEU A 558 -24.03 -6.50 6.68
C LEU A 558 -22.59 -6.55 6.16
N THR A 559 -21.60 -6.41 7.05
CA THR A 559 -20.18 -6.53 6.69
C THR A 559 -19.84 -7.95 6.21
N THR A 560 -20.39 -8.97 6.85
CA THR A 560 -20.23 -10.37 6.43
C THR A 560 -20.83 -10.62 5.04
N LEU A 561 -22.03 -10.07 4.78
CA LEU A 561 -22.68 -10.15 3.48
C LEU A 561 -21.88 -9.40 2.42
N ALA A 562 -21.34 -8.23 2.75
CA ALA A 562 -20.49 -7.47 1.85
C ALA A 562 -19.20 -8.23 1.50
N TYR A 563 -18.51 -8.85 2.46
CA TYR A 563 -17.36 -9.71 2.18
C TYR A 563 -17.71 -10.92 1.29
N LYS A 564 -18.93 -11.45 1.40
CA LYS A 564 -19.39 -12.58 0.58
C LYS A 564 -19.72 -12.16 -0.86
N TYR A 565 -20.41 -11.03 -1.05
CA TYR A 565 -21.00 -10.68 -2.35
C TYR A 565 -20.26 -9.55 -3.09
N VAL A 566 -19.51 -8.68 -2.40
CA VAL A 566 -18.80 -7.56 -3.01
C VAL A 566 -17.35 -7.94 -3.31
N ARG A 567 -17.07 -8.21 -4.58
CA ARG A 567 -15.73 -8.46 -5.12
C ARG A 567 -15.27 -7.27 -5.96
N ILE A 568 -14.36 -6.48 -5.40
CA ILE A 568 -13.73 -5.35 -6.09
C ILE A 568 -12.51 -5.86 -6.86
N ARG A 569 -12.55 -5.81 -8.19
CA ARG A 569 -11.40 -6.16 -9.04
C ARG A 569 -10.45 -4.97 -9.09
N GLN A 570 -9.18 -5.18 -8.72
CA GLN A 570 -8.13 -4.25 -9.15
C GLN A 570 -7.98 -4.42 -10.66
N ALA A 571 -8.19 -3.34 -11.41
CA ALA A 571 -7.93 -3.34 -12.84
C ALA A 571 -6.41 -3.45 -13.05
N PHE A 572 -5.90 -4.68 -13.13
CA PHE A 572 -4.57 -4.92 -13.66
C PHE A 572 -4.69 -4.94 -15.17
N SER A 573 -3.88 -4.09 -15.80
CA SER A 573 -3.44 -4.12 -17.20
C SER A 573 -4.51 -4.69 -18.16
N SER A 574 -5.36 -3.81 -18.70
CA SER A 574 -5.98 -4.11 -19.98
C SER A 574 -4.84 -4.38 -20.96
N VAL A 575 -4.76 -5.60 -21.49
CA VAL A 575 -4.02 -5.89 -22.72
C VAL A 575 -4.44 -4.78 -23.70
N PRO A 576 -3.51 -3.95 -24.20
CA PRO A 576 -3.87 -2.98 -25.22
C PRO A 576 -4.51 -3.75 -26.37
N ASP A 577 -5.66 -3.30 -26.86
CA ASP A 577 -6.10 -3.66 -28.20
C ASP A 577 -4.92 -3.33 -29.13
N ASP A 578 -4.19 -4.35 -29.58
CA ASP A 578 -3.47 -4.29 -30.84
C ASP A 578 -4.55 -4.14 -31.89
N LYS A 579 -5.04 -2.90 -32.08
CA LYS A 579 -5.71 -2.56 -33.31
C LYS A 579 -4.70 -2.88 -34.40
N PRO A 580 -5.01 -3.80 -35.34
CA PRO A 580 -4.17 -3.95 -36.51
C PRO A 580 -4.05 -2.57 -37.13
N ILE A 581 -2.82 -2.11 -37.31
CA ILE A 581 -2.55 -0.98 -38.18
C ILE A 581 -3.17 -1.39 -39.51
N ASP A 582 -4.20 -0.66 -39.94
CA ASP A 582 -4.77 -0.80 -41.27
C ASP A 582 -3.66 -0.42 -42.26
N ASP A 583 -2.90 -1.41 -42.71
CA ASP A 583 -2.03 -1.33 -43.88
C ASP A 583 -2.91 -1.32 -45.15
N LYS A 584 -3.78 -0.32 -45.24
CA LYS A 584 -4.48 0.06 -46.46
C LYS A 584 -4.03 1.45 -46.86
N GLU A 585 -2.82 1.53 -47.41
CA GLU A 585 -2.61 2.24 -48.67
C GLU A 585 -1.21 1.93 -49.24
N ASN A 586 -1.22 1.59 -50.54
CA ASN A 586 -0.11 1.37 -51.47
C ASN A 586 0.57 0.00 -51.50
N SER A 587 -0.16 -0.99 -52.01
CA SER A 587 0.43 -2.07 -52.80
C SER A 587 0.89 -1.54 -54.17
N THR A 588 2.18 -1.63 -54.50
CA THR A 588 2.70 -2.13 -55.79
C THR A 588 4.23 -2.13 -55.78
N THR A 589 4.84 -3.25 -55.39
CA THR A 589 5.94 -3.99 -56.07
C THR A 589 6.44 -5.11 -55.14
N PRO A 590 6.79 -6.31 -55.66
CA PRO A 590 7.35 -7.38 -54.84
C PRO A 590 8.87 -7.21 -54.75
N ASP A 591 9.36 -6.41 -53.79
CA ASP A 591 10.80 -6.30 -53.54
C ASP A 591 11.25 -7.17 -52.36
N GLU A 592 12.16 -8.07 -52.73
CA GLU A 592 13.26 -8.70 -51.99
C GLU A 592 13.23 -8.66 -50.45
N THR A 593 13.26 -9.87 -49.90
CA THR A 593 13.78 -10.25 -48.57
C THR A 593 14.67 -9.20 -47.90
N VAL A 594 14.07 -8.37 -47.05
CA VAL A 594 14.82 -7.60 -46.04
C VAL A 594 15.17 -8.55 -44.91
N VAL A 595 16.29 -9.25 -45.07
CA VAL A 595 17.12 -9.62 -43.93
C VAL A 595 17.52 -8.29 -43.29
N MET A 596 16.93 -7.96 -42.13
CA MET A 596 17.44 -6.87 -41.29
C MET A 596 18.79 -7.32 -40.72
N ASP A 597 19.81 -7.23 -41.58
CA ASP A 597 21.14 -6.85 -41.15
C ASP A 597 20.98 -5.49 -40.47
N ILE A 598 21.19 -5.43 -39.17
CA ILE A 598 21.28 -4.17 -38.43
C ILE A 598 22.61 -3.52 -38.85
N LYS A 599 22.64 -2.98 -40.07
CA LYS A 599 23.57 -1.90 -40.39
C LYS A 599 23.13 -0.71 -39.57
N MET A 600 23.99 -0.26 -38.67
CA MET A 600 23.95 1.09 -38.09
C MET A 600 23.68 2.09 -39.22
N GLN A 601 22.42 2.49 -39.40
CA GLN A 601 22.13 3.70 -40.14
C GLN A 601 22.63 4.83 -39.27
N ALA A 602 23.72 5.46 -39.73
CA ALA A 602 24.36 6.64 -39.17
C ALA A 602 23.47 7.92 -39.25
N GLY A 603 22.17 7.79 -39.02
CA GLY A 603 21.18 8.87 -39.08
C GLY A 603 20.25 8.98 -37.86
N GLY A 604 20.24 8.01 -36.95
CA GLY A 604 19.53 8.12 -35.67
C GLY A 604 20.36 8.93 -34.66
N ARG A 605 19.78 9.94 -34.01
CA ARG A 605 20.42 10.64 -32.89
C ARG A 605 20.72 9.62 -31.79
N GLY A 606 21.99 9.32 -31.55
CA GLY A 606 22.40 8.37 -30.52
C GLY A 606 22.22 8.92 -29.10
N ILE A 607 22.32 8.04 -28.10
CA ILE A 607 22.27 8.31 -26.64
C ILE A 607 23.18 9.48 -26.21
N ASN A 608 24.16 9.84 -27.02
CA ASN A 608 25.16 10.88 -26.77
C ASN A 608 24.80 12.24 -27.38
N SER A 609 23.50 12.57 -27.52
CA SER A 609 23.10 13.91 -27.96
C SER A 609 23.48 15.02 -26.98
N LEU A 610 23.77 14.67 -25.72
CA LEU A 610 24.44 15.51 -24.73
C LEU A 610 25.82 14.96 -24.38
N ALA A 611 26.81 15.86 -24.24
CA ALA A 611 28.15 15.48 -23.81
C ALA A 611 28.14 14.93 -22.37
N PHE A 612 28.86 13.85 -22.13
CA PHE A 612 29.11 13.30 -20.80
C PHE A 612 30.60 12.94 -20.66
N THR A 613 31.10 12.88 -19.44
CA THR A 613 32.49 12.52 -19.16
C THR A 613 32.55 11.04 -18.78
N PRO A 614 33.30 10.18 -19.48
CA PRO A 614 33.51 8.79 -19.07
C PRO A 614 34.16 8.73 -17.69
N VAL A 615 33.70 7.82 -16.83
CA VAL A 615 34.18 7.70 -15.44
C VAL A 615 34.58 6.26 -15.13
N THR A 616 35.82 6.07 -14.69
CA THR A 616 36.29 4.82 -14.10
C THR A 616 36.07 4.85 -12.59
N LEU A 617 35.54 3.77 -12.02
CA LEU A 617 35.39 3.58 -10.58
C LEU A 617 36.28 2.43 -10.13
N SER A 618 37.20 2.65 -9.19
CA SER A 618 38.02 1.58 -8.59
C SER A 618 37.82 1.54 -7.08
N PHE A 619 37.93 0.36 -6.49
CA PHE A 619 37.82 0.15 -5.05
C PHE A 619 38.76 -0.96 -4.59
N SER A 620 39.33 -0.78 -3.40
CA SER A 620 40.30 -1.69 -2.79
C SER A 620 39.96 -1.93 -1.33
N ASP A 621 40.09 -3.19 -0.90
CA ASP A 621 39.93 -3.63 0.48
C ASP A 621 38.57 -3.22 1.07
N LEU A 622 37.48 -3.35 0.30
CA LEU A 622 36.18 -2.90 0.75
C LEU A 622 35.57 -3.90 1.74
N TYR A 623 35.33 -3.46 2.98
CA TYR A 623 34.64 -4.21 4.03
C TYR A 623 33.37 -3.49 4.47
N TYR A 624 32.34 -4.26 4.82
CA TYR A 624 31.10 -3.73 5.37
C TYR A 624 30.59 -4.58 6.53
N THR A 625 30.40 -3.94 7.68
CA THR A 625 30.02 -4.59 8.95
C THR A 625 28.76 -3.95 9.52
N ILE A 626 27.78 -4.77 9.89
CA ILE A 626 26.53 -4.36 10.53
C ILE A 626 26.42 -4.92 11.95
N GLU A 627 25.64 -4.24 12.79
CA GLU A 627 25.20 -4.78 14.08
C GLU A 627 23.83 -5.45 13.92
N VAL A 628 23.71 -6.68 14.42
CA VAL A 628 22.50 -7.50 14.38
C VAL A 628 22.07 -7.80 15.81
N GLY A 629 20.79 -7.57 16.14
CA GLY A 629 20.24 -7.81 17.48
C GLY A 629 19.55 -6.59 18.09
N LYS A 630 18.96 -6.76 19.27
CA LYS A 630 18.28 -5.69 20.03
C LYS A 630 18.89 -5.54 21.42
N GLY A 631 19.08 -4.30 21.87
CA GLY A 631 19.54 -4.03 23.22
C GLY A 631 20.99 -4.47 23.44
N LYS A 632 21.21 -5.32 24.45
CA LYS A 632 22.55 -5.78 24.86
C LYS A 632 23.09 -6.97 24.04
N ASP A 633 22.23 -7.67 23.30
CA ASP A 633 22.61 -8.85 22.49
C ASP A 633 23.00 -8.48 21.05
N LYS A 634 23.67 -7.34 20.87
CA LYS A 634 24.14 -6.92 19.55
C LYS A 634 25.38 -7.72 19.16
N THR A 635 25.27 -8.53 18.12
CA THR A 635 26.40 -9.19 17.48
C THR A 635 26.79 -8.45 16.21
N THR A 636 28.08 -8.44 15.88
CA THR A 636 28.54 -7.87 14.61
C THR A 636 28.51 -8.94 13.52
N ARG A 637 27.99 -8.60 12.35
CA ARG A 637 28.01 -9.45 11.16
C ARG A 637 28.71 -8.70 10.04
N GLN A 638 29.82 -9.25 9.58
CA GLN A 638 30.54 -8.77 8.40
C GLN A 638 29.89 -9.33 7.14
N LEU A 639 29.45 -8.44 6.25
CA LEU A 639 28.72 -8.80 5.03
C LEU A 639 29.59 -8.72 3.77
N LEU A 640 30.64 -7.90 3.76
CA LEU A 640 31.63 -7.80 2.70
C LEU A 640 33.02 -7.92 3.30
N LYS A 641 33.91 -8.69 2.66
CA LYS A 641 35.22 -9.05 3.15
C LYS A 641 36.28 -8.85 2.06
N GLY A 642 36.95 -7.69 2.08
CA GLY A 642 38.09 -7.41 1.21
C GLY A 642 37.72 -7.51 -0.27
N ILE A 643 36.72 -6.76 -0.72
CA ILE A 643 36.34 -6.74 -2.13
C ILE A 643 37.21 -5.70 -2.87
N HIS A 644 37.83 -6.10 -3.98
CA HIS A 644 38.68 -5.24 -4.82
C HIS A 644 38.26 -5.34 -6.29
N GLY A 645 38.17 -4.23 -7.00
CA GLY A 645 37.80 -4.25 -8.41
C GLY A 645 37.70 -2.86 -9.03
N CYS A 646 37.43 -2.83 -10.33
CA CYS A 646 37.20 -1.58 -11.07
C CYS A 646 36.09 -1.72 -12.11
N PHE A 647 35.43 -0.62 -12.44
CA PHE A 647 34.44 -0.55 -13.52
C PHE A 647 34.89 0.48 -14.53
N GLU A 648 35.08 0.02 -15.76
CA GLU A 648 35.67 0.78 -16.86
C GLU A 648 34.57 1.41 -17.74
N PRO A 649 34.84 2.58 -18.37
CA PRO A 649 33.88 3.16 -19.29
C PRO A 649 33.63 2.29 -20.52
N GLY A 650 32.37 2.25 -20.97
CA GLY A 650 31.97 1.50 -22.16
C GLY A 650 31.69 0.02 -21.91
N THR A 651 31.88 -0.47 -20.69
CA THR A 651 31.66 -1.88 -20.35
C THR A 651 30.35 -2.11 -19.61
N LEU A 652 29.65 -3.20 -19.94
CA LEU A 652 28.55 -3.75 -19.18
C LEU A 652 29.07 -4.85 -18.25
N THR A 653 29.09 -4.58 -16.94
CA THR A 653 29.61 -5.50 -15.92
C THR A 653 28.48 -6.18 -15.16
N ALA A 654 28.48 -7.52 -15.15
CA ALA A 654 27.59 -8.33 -14.33
C ALA A 654 28.14 -8.45 -12.90
N LEU A 655 27.28 -8.21 -11.90
CA LEU A 655 27.54 -8.56 -10.51
C LEU A 655 26.70 -9.79 -10.15
N MET A 656 27.35 -10.94 -10.02
CA MET A 656 26.69 -12.24 -9.79
C MET A 656 27.22 -12.95 -8.54
N GLY A 657 26.50 -13.98 -8.12
CA GLY A 657 26.78 -14.74 -6.91
C GLY A 657 25.51 -15.32 -6.30
N SER A 658 25.68 -16.21 -5.33
CA SER A 658 24.56 -16.82 -4.60
C SER A 658 23.65 -15.78 -3.93
N THR A 659 22.41 -16.18 -3.63
CA THR A 659 21.51 -15.36 -2.80
C THR A 659 22.14 -15.17 -1.42
N GLY A 660 22.25 -13.91 -0.97
CA GLY A 660 22.93 -13.59 0.29
C GLY A 660 24.46 -13.42 0.21
N ALA A 661 25.07 -13.55 -0.98
CA ALA A 661 26.50 -13.29 -1.20
C ALA A 661 26.93 -11.82 -0.99
N GLY A 662 25.98 -10.90 -0.84
CA GLY A 662 26.28 -9.47 -0.64
C GLY A 662 26.28 -8.62 -1.90
N LYS A 663 25.70 -9.07 -3.02
CA LYS A 663 25.61 -8.33 -4.30
C LYS A 663 24.99 -6.93 -4.15
N THR A 664 23.74 -6.85 -3.70
CA THR A 664 23.04 -5.57 -3.45
C THR A 664 23.72 -4.77 -2.34
N THR A 665 24.33 -5.44 -1.36
CA THR A 665 25.12 -4.77 -0.31
C THR A 665 26.34 -4.06 -0.90
N LEU A 666 27.11 -4.73 -1.76
CA LEU A 666 28.25 -4.15 -2.47
C LEU A 666 27.80 -2.97 -3.34
N MET A 667 26.74 -3.16 -4.14
CA MET A 667 26.21 -2.11 -5.00
C MET A 667 25.73 -0.89 -4.18
N ASP A 668 25.02 -1.10 -3.07
CA ASP A 668 24.57 -0.02 -2.18
C ASP A 668 25.72 0.71 -1.47
N VAL A 669 26.78 -0.01 -1.10
CA VAL A 669 27.99 0.58 -0.49
C VAL A 669 28.73 1.42 -1.53
N ILE A 670 28.89 0.91 -2.75
CA ILE A 670 29.53 1.66 -3.85
C ILE A 670 28.70 2.89 -4.22
N ALA A 671 27.38 2.74 -4.37
CA ALA A 671 26.48 3.82 -4.75
C ALA A 671 26.16 4.82 -3.61
N GLY A 672 26.57 4.55 -2.38
CA GLY A 672 26.34 5.47 -1.24
C GLY A 672 24.95 5.48 -0.66
N ARG A 673 24.27 4.34 -0.75
CA ARG A 673 22.89 4.18 -0.27
C ARG A 673 22.82 3.55 1.13
N LYS A 674 23.89 2.93 1.64
CA LYS A 674 23.95 2.50 3.04
C LYS A 674 24.21 3.67 3.99
N THR A 675 23.25 3.94 4.86
CA THR A 675 23.34 5.00 5.89
C THR A 675 23.70 4.48 7.28
N ALA A 676 23.82 3.16 7.45
CA ALA A 676 24.13 2.48 8.71
C ALA A 676 25.19 1.39 8.48
N GLY A 677 25.91 1.02 9.55
CA GLY A 677 27.04 0.08 9.50
C GLY A 677 28.38 0.79 9.29
N LYS A 678 29.48 0.03 9.47
CA LYS A 678 30.85 0.51 9.27
C LYS A 678 31.32 0.08 7.88
N ILE A 679 31.73 1.05 7.06
CA ILE A 679 32.38 0.83 5.75
C ILE A 679 33.87 1.08 5.95
N GLU A 680 34.70 0.15 5.53
CA GLU A 680 36.17 0.27 5.51
C GLU A 680 36.66 -0.04 4.09
N GLY A 681 37.86 0.46 3.73
CA GLY A 681 38.41 0.37 2.38
C GLY A 681 38.45 1.70 1.65
N GLU A 682 39.03 1.71 0.46
CA GLU A 682 39.25 2.90 -0.36
C GLU A 682 38.46 2.81 -1.66
N MET A 683 37.91 3.95 -2.10
CA MET A 683 37.18 4.07 -3.36
C MET A 683 37.70 5.29 -4.12
N PHE A 684 38.00 5.11 -5.40
CA PHE A 684 38.52 6.15 -6.29
C PHE A 684 37.63 6.29 -7.52
N VAL A 685 37.48 7.53 -7.97
CA VAL A 685 36.76 7.92 -9.19
C VAL A 685 37.76 8.65 -10.06
N ASN A 686 38.08 8.09 -11.23
CA ASN A 686 39.14 8.61 -12.12
C ASN A 686 40.50 8.78 -11.41
N GLY A 687 40.79 7.91 -10.43
CA GLY A 687 42.00 7.96 -9.61
C GLY A 687 42.02 9.00 -8.49
N TYR A 688 40.93 9.74 -8.28
CA TYR A 688 40.77 10.63 -7.12
C TYR A 688 39.89 9.99 -6.06
N ALA A 689 40.18 10.20 -4.78
CA ALA A 689 39.34 9.71 -3.69
C ALA A 689 37.86 10.11 -3.89
N LEU A 690 36.95 9.16 -3.70
CA LEU A 690 35.54 9.32 -4.01
C LEU A 690 34.91 10.45 -3.19
N ASN A 691 34.53 11.53 -3.86
CA ASN A 691 33.67 12.58 -3.29
C ASN A 691 32.20 12.20 -3.56
N ARG A 692 31.45 11.93 -2.50
CA ARG A 692 30.06 11.45 -2.60
C ARG A 692 29.12 12.40 -3.33
N GLN A 693 29.28 13.71 -3.14
CA GLN A 693 28.41 14.70 -3.76
C GLN A 693 28.66 14.77 -5.27
N ALA A 694 29.93 14.81 -5.67
CA ALA A 694 30.31 14.80 -7.08
C ALA A 694 29.92 13.48 -7.77
N PHE A 695 30.10 12.34 -7.09
CA PHE A 695 29.74 11.02 -7.61
C PHE A 695 28.24 10.87 -7.85
N ASN A 696 27.39 11.39 -6.96
CA ASN A 696 25.93 11.33 -7.13
C ASN A 696 25.44 12.10 -8.38
N GLY A 697 26.18 13.13 -8.81
CA GLY A 697 25.83 13.90 -10.02
C GLY A 697 26.12 13.15 -11.33
N VAL A 698 27.04 12.17 -11.30
CA VAL A 698 27.45 11.40 -12.48
C VAL A 698 27.02 9.93 -12.41
N SER A 699 26.31 9.53 -11.35
CA SER A 699 25.78 8.18 -11.19
C SER A 699 24.26 8.15 -11.23
N GLY A 700 23.71 7.18 -11.95
CA GLY A 700 22.30 6.79 -11.90
C GLY A 700 22.16 5.47 -11.17
N TYR A 701 21.08 5.27 -10.43
CA TYR A 701 20.81 3.97 -9.81
C TYR A 701 19.34 3.61 -9.89
N CYS A 702 19.06 2.50 -10.58
CA CYS A 702 17.74 1.92 -10.70
C CYS A 702 17.51 0.88 -9.60
N GLU A 703 16.47 1.08 -8.79
CA GLU A 703 16.09 0.15 -7.73
C GLU A 703 15.41 -1.10 -8.27
N GLN A 704 15.40 -2.17 -7.46
CA GLN A 704 14.66 -3.39 -7.77
C GLN A 704 13.16 -3.11 -7.95
N THR A 705 12.57 -2.29 -7.06
CA THR A 705 11.14 -1.91 -7.09
C THR A 705 10.90 -0.61 -7.85
N ASP A 706 10.01 -0.65 -8.84
CA ASP A 706 9.70 0.51 -9.67
C ASP A 706 8.67 1.43 -8.98
N MET A 707 9.16 2.46 -8.28
CA MET A 707 8.33 3.39 -7.49
C MET A 707 8.16 4.76 -8.19
N HIS A 708 7.17 4.89 -9.07
CA HIS A 708 6.87 6.16 -9.78
C HIS A 708 5.51 6.75 -9.42
N GLU A 709 5.33 8.04 -9.70
CA GLU A 709 4.01 8.65 -9.67
C GLU A 709 3.12 8.00 -10.74
N THR A 710 1.95 7.54 -10.32
CA THR A 710 1.16 6.58 -11.12
C THR A 710 0.28 7.20 -12.21
N THR A 711 0.00 8.51 -12.15
CA THR A 711 -0.93 9.21 -13.05
C THR A 711 -0.24 10.00 -14.17
N SER A 712 1.08 10.15 -14.08
CA SER A 712 1.97 10.79 -15.04
C SER A 712 2.13 9.88 -16.25
N THR A 713 2.23 10.49 -17.42
CA THR A 713 2.67 9.81 -18.63
C THR A 713 4.18 9.56 -18.59
N VAL A 714 4.65 8.62 -19.41
CA VAL A 714 6.09 8.33 -19.55
C VAL A 714 6.87 9.59 -19.94
N ARG A 715 6.39 10.31 -20.97
CA ARG A 715 7.01 11.54 -21.48
C ARG A 715 7.05 12.64 -20.42
N GLU A 716 5.97 12.81 -19.64
CA GLU A 716 5.95 13.77 -18.53
C GLU A 716 6.96 13.41 -17.44
N ALA A 717 7.05 12.13 -17.06
CA ALA A 717 8.03 11.67 -16.07
C ALA A 717 9.48 11.88 -16.55
N PHE A 718 9.72 11.65 -17.85
CA PHE A 718 11.02 11.87 -18.48
C PHE A 718 11.38 13.35 -18.53
N LEU A 719 10.49 14.20 -19.04
CA LEU A 719 10.70 15.66 -19.07
C LEU A 719 10.92 16.22 -17.66
N PHE A 720 10.21 15.70 -16.66
CA PHE A 720 10.38 16.10 -15.27
C PHE A 720 11.76 15.73 -14.72
N SER A 721 12.24 14.50 -14.95
CA SER A 721 13.58 14.07 -14.53
C SER A 721 14.68 14.90 -15.23
N ALA A 722 14.57 15.03 -16.55
CA ALA A 722 15.51 15.79 -17.37
C ALA A 722 15.57 17.27 -16.96
N ALA A 723 14.43 17.87 -16.60
CA ALA A 723 14.38 19.26 -16.17
C ALA A 723 15.09 19.51 -14.85
N LEU A 724 15.07 18.54 -13.93
CA LEU A 724 15.64 18.66 -12.59
C LEU A 724 17.12 18.30 -12.51
N ARG A 725 17.58 17.37 -13.37
CA ARG A 725 18.91 16.76 -13.25
C ARG A 725 19.89 17.17 -14.34
N LEU A 726 19.43 17.69 -15.48
CA LEU A 726 20.35 18.18 -16.51
C LEU A 726 20.93 19.56 -16.15
N PRO A 727 22.13 19.88 -16.67
CA PRO A 727 22.74 21.20 -16.53
C PRO A 727 21.83 22.37 -16.95
N ASN A 728 21.93 23.51 -16.27
CA ASN A 728 21.07 24.68 -16.46
C ASN A 728 21.22 25.36 -17.83
N ASP A 729 22.35 25.18 -18.49
CA ASP A 729 22.67 25.64 -19.85
C ASP A 729 21.99 24.80 -20.94
N THR A 730 21.42 23.63 -20.58
CA THR A 730 20.67 22.82 -21.52
C THR A 730 19.34 23.51 -21.90
N THR A 731 19.21 23.88 -23.17
CA THR A 731 17.99 24.54 -23.69
C THR A 731 16.77 23.61 -23.64
N ALA A 732 15.56 24.16 -23.63
CA ALA A 732 14.34 23.37 -23.64
C ALA A 732 14.24 22.45 -24.87
N GLY A 733 14.71 22.91 -26.04
CA GLY A 733 14.76 22.11 -27.27
C GLY A 733 15.76 20.96 -27.18
N GLN A 734 16.96 21.19 -26.65
CA GLN A 734 17.95 20.11 -26.40
C GLN A 734 17.42 19.10 -25.39
N ARG A 735 16.75 19.55 -24.33
CA ARG A 735 16.15 18.67 -23.32
C ARG A 735 15.06 17.80 -23.92
N ALA A 736 14.15 18.39 -24.71
CA ALA A 736 13.09 17.63 -25.38
C ALA A 736 13.69 16.63 -26.38
N GLY A 737 14.67 17.05 -27.17
CA GLY A 737 15.41 16.17 -28.08
C GLY A 737 16.06 15.00 -27.35
N PHE A 738 16.75 15.25 -26.23
CA PHE A 738 17.34 14.18 -25.42
C PHE A 738 16.29 13.23 -24.85
N VAL A 739 15.11 13.74 -24.44
CA VAL A 739 14.00 12.88 -24.01
C VAL A 739 13.50 11.99 -25.15
N ASP A 740 13.39 12.51 -26.36
CA ASP A 740 13.01 11.73 -27.54
C ASP A 740 14.07 10.67 -27.86
N ASP A 741 15.35 11.02 -27.80
CA ASP A 741 16.46 10.08 -28.01
C ASP A 741 16.42 8.93 -26.98
N ILE A 742 16.16 9.24 -25.70
CA ILE A 742 16.02 8.21 -24.65
C ILE A 742 14.76 7.36 -24.84
N LEU A 743 13.64 7.95 -25.29
CA LEU A 743 12.44 7.18 -25.63
C LEU A 743 12.69 6.21 -26.80
N ASP A 744 13.50 6.60 -27.79
CA ASP A 744 13.89 5.74 -28.90
C ASP A 744 14.79 4.59 -28.45
N VAL A 745 15.80 4.91 -27.66
CA VAL A 745 16.77 3.94 -27.13
C VAL A 745 16.11 2.89 -26.27
N LEU A 746 15.09 3.28 -25.51
CA LEU A 746 14.31 2.38 -24.65
C LEU A 746 13.10 1.78 -25.37
N GLU A 747 12.87 2.07 -26.65
CA GLU A 747 11.73 1.60 -27.44
C GLU A 747 10.37 1.88 -26.75
N LEU A 748 10.23 3.09 -26.20
CA LEU A 748 9.04 3.56 -25.51
C LEU A 748 8.24 4.62 -26.30
N ASN A 749 8.64 4.95 -27.54
CA ASN A 749 8.00 6.01 -28.31
C ASN A 749 6.49 5.82 -28.53
N ALA A 750 6.06 4.61 -28.90
CA ALA A 750 4.64 4.30 -29.05
C ALA A 750 3.85 4.42 -27.73
N LYS A 751 4.53 4.35 -26.59
CA LYS A 751 3.93 4.40 -25.24
C LYS A 751 4.22 5.69 -24.49
N ALA A 752 4.86 6.67 -25.13
CA ALA A 752 5.33 7.90 -24.48
C ALA A 752 4.21 8.67 -23.77
N ASN A 753 2.99 8.62 -24.30
CA ASN A 753 1.82 9.33 -23.76
C ASN A 753 0.91 8.44 -22.88
N MET A 754 1.28 7.19 -22.62
CA MET A 754 0.52 6.32 -21.71
C MET A 754 0.87 6.61 -20.26
N GLN A 755 -0.11 6.47 -19.36
CA GLN A 755 0.09 6.63 -17.92
C GLN A 755 0.90 5.47 -17.35
N TYR A 756 1.76 5.74 -16.37
CA TYR A 756 2.62 4.73 -15.76
C TYR A 756 1.85 3.49 -15.28
N LEU A 757 0.66 3.68 -14.68
CA LEU A 757 -0.16 2.58 -14.16
C LEU A 757 -0.65 1.62 -15.26
N THR A 758 -0.74 2.04 -16.52
CA THR A 758 -1.23 1.20 -17.63
C THR A 758 -0.13 0.39 -18.32
N LEU A 759 1.13 0.62 -17.95
CA LEU A 759 2.29 -0.05 -18.56
C LEU A 759 2.46 -1.49 -18.05
N SER A 760 3.02 -2.35 -18.90
CA SER A 760 3.51 -3.69 -18.53
C SER A 760 4.74 -3.60 -17.62
N GLN A 761 5.11 -4.70 -16.96
CA GLN A 761 6.26 -4.70 -16.06
C GLN A 761 7.58 -4.37 -16.78
N GLY A 762 7.81 -4.94 -17.98
CA GLY A 762 8.99 -4.63 -18.79
C GLY A 762 9.03 -3.18 -19.25
N GLU A 763 7.88 -2.61 -19.61
CA GLU A 763 7.77 -1.17 -19.91
C GLU A 763 8.06 -0.31 -18.69
N ARG A 764 7.51 -0.64 -17.51
CA ARG A 764 7.77 0.08 -16.25
C ARG A 764 9.25 0.06 -15.88
N LYS A 765 9.93 -1.07 -16.06
CA LYS A 765 11.36 -1.19 -15.79
C LYS A 765 12.19 -0.31 -16.73
N ARG A 766 11.86 -0.29 -18.03
CA ARG A 766 12.46 0.64 -18.99
C ARG A 766 12.21 2.11 -18.62
N VAL A 767 11.02 2.45 -18.12
CA VAL A 767 10.74 3.80 -17.61
C VAL A 767 11.64 4.14 -16.41
N THR A 768 11.86 3.22 -15.48
CA THR A 768 12.81 3.43 -14.37
C THR A 768 14.23 3.69 -14.88
N ILE A 769 14.70 2.88 -15.83
CA ILE A 769 16.01 3.05 -16.47
C ILE A 769 16.10 4.42 -17.15
N GLY A 770 15.07 4.82 -17.90
CA GLY A 770 15.03 6.12 -18.58
C GLY A 770 15.01 7.31 -17.64
N VAL A 771 14.26 7.25 -16.54
CA VAL A 771 14.24 8.32 -15.54
C VAL A 771 15.62 8.57 -14.94
N GLU A 772 16.42 7.52 -14.71
CA GLU A 772 17.80 7.65 -14.25
C GLU A 772 18.76 8.06 -15.37
N LEU A 773 18.59 7.56 -16.60
CA LEU A 773 19.43 7.91 -17.75
C LEU A 773 19.29 9.40 -18.16
N LEU A 774 18.15 10.01 -17.87
CA LEU A 774 17.89 11.43 -18.16
C LEU A 774 18.68 12.41 -17.30
N SER A 775 19.39 11.93 -16.27
CA SER A 775 20.42 12.73 -15.61
C SER A 775 21.74 12.77 -16.36
N ASN A 776 21.80 12.18 -17.56
CA ASN A 776 23.01 11.98 -18.35
C ASN A 776 24.18 11.37 -17.53
N PRO A 777 23.94 10.26 -16.78
CA PRO A 777 24.95 9.70 -15.90
C PRO A 777 26.10 9.07 -16.71
N SER A 778 27.30 9.11 -16.13
CA SER A 778 28.49 8.43 -16.63
C SER A 778 28.54 6.97 -16.17
N ILE A 779 28.01 6.69 -14.97
CA ILE A 779 27.91 5.35 -14.39
C ILE A 779 26.43 5.04 -14.10
N LEU A 780 25.95 3.89 -14.53
CA LEU A 780 24.59 3.43 -14.26
C LEU A 780 24.62 2.12 -13.47
N PHE A 781 24.04 2.15 -12.26
CA PHE A 781 23.79 0.98 -11.44
C PHE A 781 22.36 0.48 -11.67
N LEU A 782 22.20 -0.81 -11.92
CA LEU A 782 20.92 -1.45 -12.15
C LEU A 782 20.78 -2.60 -11.16
N ASP A 783 19.95 -2.44 -10.14
CA ASP A 783 19.66 -3.53 -9.22
C ASP A 783 18.57 -4.42 -9.84
N GLU A 784 18.98 -5.60 -10.30
CA GLU A 784 18.12 -6.63 -10.87
C GLU A 784 17.21 -6.10 -12.00
N PRO A 785 17.78 -5.72 -13.16
CA PRO A 785 17.02 -5.13 -14.26
C PRO A 785 16.05 -6.11 -14.93
N THR A 786 16.24 -7.42 -14.76
CA THR A 786 15.45 -8.47 -15.41
C THR A 786 14.41 -9.13 -14.49
N THR A 787 14.33 -8.73 -13.23
CA THR A 787 13.50 -9.42 -12.24
C THR A 787 12.00 -9.26 -12.53
N GLY A 788 11.31 -10.40 -12.58
CA GLY A 788 9.88 -10.48 -12.86
C GLY A 788 9.51 -10.23 -14.32
N LEU A 789 10.48 -10.20 -15.24
CA LEU A 789 10.24 -10.11 -16.67
C LEU A 789 10.29 -11.50 -17.31
N ASP A 790 9.47 -11.73 -18.34
CA ASP A 790 9.76 -12.82 -19.27
C ASP A 790 11.08 -12.56 -20.01
N SER A 791 11.71 -13.58 -20.57
CA SER A 791 13.02 -13.39 -21.19
C SER A 791 12.97 -12.63 -22.52
N ARG A 792 11.80 -12.46 -23.16
CA ARG A 792 11.67 -11.52 -24.28
C ARG A 792 11.79 -10.08 -23.77
N ALA A 793 11.01 -9.71 -22.76
CA ALA A 793 11.06 -8.42 -22.11
C ALA A 793 12.41 -8.17 -21.44
N ALA A 794 13.02 -9.20 -20.84
CA ALA A 794 14.37 -9.12 -20.27
C ALA A 794 15.43 -8.91 -21.35
N THR A 795 15.36 -9.63 -22.48
CA THR A 795 16.24 -9.42 -23.64
C THR A 795 16.11 -8.01 -24.18
N ILE A 796 14.89 -7.51 -24.40
CA ILE A 796 14.66 -6.13 -24.85
C ILE A 796 15.27 -5.13 -23.84
N VAL A 797 15.04 -5.31 -22.55
CA VAL A 797 15.63 -4.46 -21.49
C VAL A 797 17.16 -4.52 -21.55
N MET A 798 17.75 -5.70 -21.63
CA MET A 798 19.20 -5.88 -21.60
C MET A 798 19.89 -5.42 -22.89
N GLU A 799 19.24 -5.55 -24.04
CA GLU A 799 19.69 -4.94 -25.30
C GLU A 799 19.70 -3.41 -25.21
N CYS A 800 18.67 -2.81 -24.60
CA CYS A 800 18.68 -1.38 -24.29
C CYS A 800 19.85 -1.02 -23.36
N VAL A 801 20.08 -1.81 -22.31
CA VAL A 801 21.20 -1.62 -21.36
C VAL A 801 22.56 -1.77 -22.06
N LYS A 802 22.72 -2.74 -22.97
CA LYS A 802 23.93 -2.92 -23.77
C LYS A 802 24.19 -1.74 -24.68
N ARG A 803 23.15 -1.20 -25.34
CA ARG A 803 23.24 0.03 -26.13
C ARG A 803 23.69 1.22 -25.26
N ILE A 804 23.20 1.32 -24.02
CA ILE A 804 23.64 2.34 -23.06
C ILE A 804 25.12 2.17 -22.73
N ALA A 805 25.61 0.96 -22.46
CA ALA A 805 27.05 0.72 -22.23
C ALA A 805 27.90 1.08 -23.45
N GLN A 806 27.51 0.61 -24.64
CA GLN A 806 28.20 0.89 -25.92
C GLN A 806 28.28 2.38 -26.28
N SER A 807 27.43 3.22 -25.69
CA SER A 807 27.54 4.67 -25.80
C SER A 807 28.76 5.27 -25.07
N GLY A 808 29.53 4.46 -24.36
CA GLY A 808 30.72 4.84 -23.58
C GLY A 808 30.46 5.03 -22.08
N ARG A 809 29.27 4.67 -21.59
CA ARG A 809 28.91 4.73 -20.17
C ARG A 809 29.31 3.45 -19.46
N THR A 810 29.69 3.57 -18.20
CA THR A 810 29.96 2.42 -17.33
C THR A 810 28.64 1.89 -16.81
N VAL A 811 28.33 0.63 -17.06
CA VAL A 811 27.06 0.04 -16.58
C VAL A 811 27.37 -1.17 -15.71
N VAL A 812 26.78 -1.19 -14.51
CA VAL A 812 26.94 -2.29 -13.55
C VAL A 812 25.55 -2.76 -13.16
N CYS A 813 25.25 -4.04 -13.37
CA CYS A 813 23.98 -4.59 -12.91
C CYS A 813 24.13 -5.85 -12.08
N THR A 814 23.31 -5.99 -11.04
CA THR A 814 23.11 -7.28 -10.39
C THR A 814 22.19 -8.11 -11.26
N ILE A 815 22.54 -9.37 -11.50
CA ILE A 815 21.66 -10.29 -12.23
C ILE A 815 21.65 -11.66 -11.56
N HIS A 816 20.47 -12.25 -11.51
CA HIS A 816 20.22 -13.57 -10.98
C HIS A 816 20.03 -14.53 -12.15
N GLN A 817 21.02 -15.40 -12.38
CA GLN A 817 21.02 -16.49 -13.38
C GLN A 817 20.37 -16.12 -14.74
N PRO A 818 21.04 -15.28 -15.56
CA PRO A 818 20.56 -14.95 -16.90
C PRO A 818 20.59 -16.17 -17.82
N SER A 819 19.76 -16.16 -18.87
CA SER A 819 19.89 -17.10 -20.00
C SER A 819 21.23 -16.91 -20.70
N THR A 820 21.70 -17.92 -21.45
CA THR A 820 22.97 -17.84 -22.17
C THR A 820 23.04 -16.61 -23.08
N VAL A 821 21.95 -16.31 -23.80
CA VAL A 821 21.85 -15.12 -24.66
C VAL A 821 22.06 -13.82 -23.87
N LEU A 822 21.44 -13.72 -22.69
CA LEU A 822 21.59 -12.56 -21.81
C LEU A 822 22.98 -12.49 -21.18
N PHE A 823 23.57 -13.63 -20.82
CA PHE A 823 24.89 -13.70 -20.21
C PHE A 823 25.99 -13.22 -21.17
N GLU A 824 25.88 -13.59 -22.45
CA GLU A 824 26.80 -13.16 -23.50
C GLU A 824 26.69 -11.66 -23.86
N LEU A 825 25.68 -10.94 -23.36
CA LEU A 825 25.63 -9.48 -23.50
C LEU A 825 26.64 -8.78 -22.56
N PHE A 826 27.08 -9.43 -21.50
CA PHE A 826 28.01 -8.85 -20.53
C PHE A 826 29.45 -8.85 -21.06
N ASP A 827 30.18 -7.77 -20.78
CA ASP A 827 31.59 -7.66 -21.13
C ASP A 827 32.48 -8.23 -20.00
N LYS A 828 32.10 -7.93 -18.75
CA LYS A 828 32.84 -8.30 -17.54
C LYS A 828 31.93 -8.95 -16.50
N LEU A 829 32.52 -9.75 -15.63
CA LEU A 829 31.86 -10.40 -14.50
C LEU A 829 32.61 -10.12 -13.20
N LEU A 830 31.87 -9.79 -12.13
CA LEU A 830 32.32 -9.85 -10.74
C LEU A 830 31.46 -10.90 -10.03
N LEU A 831 32.09 -11.99 -9.59
CA LEU A 831 31.43 -13.13 -8.93
C LEU A 831 31.73 -13.13 -7.43
N LEU A 832 30.67 -13.13 -6.61
CA LEU A 832 30.73 -13.25 -5.16
C LEU A 832 30.23 -14.61 -4.68
N LYS A 833 30.89 -15.19 -3.68
CA LYS A 833 30.39 -16.36 -2.95
C LYS A 833 29.68 -15.97 -1.65
N THR A 834 28.93 -16.93 -1.09
CA THR A 834 28.31 -16.80 0.24
C THR A 834 29.37 -16.39 1.26
N GLY A 835 29.06 -15.37 2.07
CA GLY A 835 30.01 -14.82 3.06
C GLY A 835 30.71 -13.53 2.62
N GLY A 836 30.41 -13.02 1.42
CA GLY A 836 30.83 -11.68 1.00
C GLY A 836 32.27 -11.60 0.52
N GLN A 837 32.74 -12.63 -0.21
CA GLN A 837 34.09 -12.73 -0.73
C GLN A 837 34.06 -12.89 -2.26
N MET A 838 35.09 -12.41 -2.93
CA MET A 838 35.25 -12.48 -4.39
C MET A 838 35.80 -13.84 -4.83
N VAL A 839 35.28 -14.36 -5.94
CA VAL A 839 35.74 -15.61 -6.59
C VAL A 839 36.30 -15.35 -7.97
N PHE A 840 35.75 -14.39 -8.70
CA PHE A 840 36.20 -14.06 -10.05
C PHE A 840 35.94 -12.59 -10.32
N PHE A 841 36.86 -11.94 -11.02
CA PHE A 841 36.67 -10.63 -11.61
C PHE A 841 37.45 -10.57 -12.92
N GLY A 842 36.80 -10.21 -14.03
CA GLY A 842 37.49 -10.19 -15.34
C GLY A 842 36.54 -10.13 -16.53
N ASP A 843 37.12 -10.10 -17.73
CA ASP A 843 36.39 -10.17 -19.00
C ASP A 843 35.85 -11.59 -19.23
N LEU A 844 34.62 -11.70 -19.71
CA LEU A 844 34.02 -13.02 -20.00
C LEU A 844 34.65 -13.69 -21.22
N GLY A 845 35.06 -12.91 -22.23
CA GLY A 845 35.52 -13.42 -23.52
C GLY A 845 34.37 -13.87 -24.42
N HIS A 846 34.67 -14.16 -25.69
CA HIS A 846 33.66 -14.66 -26.64
C HIS A 846 33.17 -16.04 -26.18
N GLU A 847 31.86 -16.22 -26.06
CA GLU A 847 31.26 -17.47 -25.54
C GLU A 847 31.75 -17.82 -24.13
N SER A 848 32.00 -16.80 -23.31
CA SER A 848 32.45 -16.95 -21.92
C SER A 848 33.76 -17.74 -21.75
N SER A 849 34.62 -17.78 -22.77
CA SER A 849 35.84 -18.62 -22.81
C SER A 849 36.81 -18.37 -21.66
N ASN A 850 36.96 -17.12 -21.22
CA ASN A 850 37.92 -16.77 -20.15
C ASN A 850 37.42 -17.24 -18.79
N LEU A 851 36.10 -17.15 -18.56
CA LEU A 851 35.47 -17.66 -17.35
C LEU A 851 35.58 -19.18 -17.27
N LEU A 852 35.27 -19.87 -18.37
CA LEU A 852 35.34 -21.34 -18.43
C LEU A 852 36.78 -21.81 -18.23
N GLY A 853 37.75 -21.19 -18.92
CA GLY A 853 39.18 -21.51 -18.73
C GLY A 853 39.68 -21.28 -17.30
N TYR A 854 39.12 -20.32 -16.56
CA TYR A 854 39.44 -20.12 -15.14
C TYR A 854 38.94 -21.29 -14.27
N PHE A 855 37.71 -21.75 -14.48
CA PHE A 855 37.15 -22.88 -13.71
C PHE A 855 37.74 -24.23 -14.11
N GLU A 856 38.04 -24.45 -15.39
CA GLU A 856 38.73 -25.66 -15.89
C GLU A 856 40.13 -25.86 -15.29
N GLY A 857 40.74 -24.79 -14.76
CA GLY A 857 42.04 -24.84 -14.10
C GLY A 857 42.05 -25.47 -12.71
N PHE A 858 40.88 -25.76 -12.13
CA PHE A 858 40.78 -26.40 -10.80
C PHE A 858 40.53 -27.91 -10.91
N ASP A 859 41.35 -28.69 -10.20
CA ASP A 859 41.20 -30.14 -10.16
C ASP A 859 39.88 -30.57 -9.49
N GLY A 860 39.18 -31.52 -10.10
CA GLY A 860 37.96 -32.14 -9.56
C GLY A 860 36.63 -31.54 -10.02
N LEU A 861 36.65 -30.45 -10.80
CA LEU A 861 35.45 -29.93 -11.47
C LEU A 861 35.16 -30.70 -12.76
N ASP A 862 33.91 -31.11 -12.95
CA ASP A 862 33.46 -31.64 -14.24
C ASP A 862 33.46 -30.53 -15.31
N PRO A 863 33.83 -30.81 -16.57
CA PRO A 863 33.70 -29.85 -17.65
C PRO A 863 32.23 -29.51 -17.90
N MET A 864 31.96 -28.27 -18.33
CA MET A 864 30.60 -27.81 -18.64
C MET A 864 29.96 -28.69 -19.73
N ALA A 865 28.70 -29.08 -19.54
CA ALA A 865 28.01 -29.89 -20.55
C ALA A 865 27.73 -29.08 -21.84
N PRO A 866 27.65 -29.70 -23.03
CA PRO A 866 27.57 -28.99 -24.32
C PRO A 866 26.39 -28.02 -24.50
N ARG A 867 25.33 -28.14 -23.70
CA ARG A 867 24.13 -27.29 -23.70
C ARG A 867 23.87 -26.62 -22.35
N GLU A 868 24.81 -26.72 -21.42
CA GLU A 868 24.68 -26.07 -20.12
C GLU A 868 25.00 -24.58 -20.26
N ASN A 869 24.27 -23.76 -19.51
CA ASN A 869 24.48 -22.32 -19.48
C ASN A 869 25.72 -21.99 -18.64
N PRO A 870 26.71 -21.23 -19.15
CA PRO A 870 27.92 -20.85 -18.39
C PRO A 870 27.61 -20.18 -17.05
N ALA A 871 26.55 -19.37 -16.99
CA ALA A 871 26.14 -18.71 -15.76
C ALA A 871 25.61 -19.69 -14.70
N THR A 872 24.99 -20.79 -15.12
CA THR A 872 24.54 -21.88 -14.25
C THR A 872 25.72 -22.72 -13.78
N TYR A 873 26.60 -23.09 -14.71
CA TYR A 873 27.82 -23.85 -14.44
C TYR A 873 28.67 -23.18 -13.34
N MET A 874 29.03 -21.90 -13.50
CA MET A 874 29.87 -21.20 -12.52
C MET A 874 29.24 -21.12 -11.11
N LEU A 875 27.90 -21.02 -11.03
CA LEU A 875 27.17 -20.94 -9.77
C LEU A 875 27.12 -22.32 -9.09
N ASN A 876 26.99 -23.40 -9.88
CA ASN A 876 27.09 -24.77 -9.40
C ASN A 876 28.51 -25.07 -8.88
N CYS A 877 29.56 -24.62 -9.56
CA CYS A 877 30.95 -24.77 -9.11
C CYS A 877 31.19 -24.18 -7.73
N ILE A 878 30.68 -22.96 -7.46
CA ILE A 878 30.86 -22.29 -6.16
C ILE A 878 29.87 -22.73 -5.07
N GLY A 879 29.03 -23.73 -5.34
CA GLY A 879 28.04 -24.24 -4.39
C GLY A 879 26.85 -23.30 -4.14
N ALA A 880 26.43 -22.51 -5.13
CA ALA A 880 25.26 -21.63 -5.02
C ALA A 880 23.94 -22.42 -5.17
N GLY A 881 23.53 -23.13 -4.12
CA GLY A 881 22.26 -23.89 -4.03
C GLY A 881 22.00 -24.40 -2.60
N THR A 882 20.90 -25.15 -2.36
CA THR A 882 20.64 -25.81 -1.07
C THR A 882 21.30 -27.20 -0.94
N GLY A 883 22.06 -27.63 -1.95
CA GLY A 883 22.87 -28.86 -1.88
C GLY A 883 24.24 -28.62 -1.26
N GLU A 884 24.84 -29.67 -0.69
CA GLU A 884 26.24 -29.62 -0.24
C GLU A 884 27.17 -29.33 -1.42
N ALA A 885 28.20 -28.50 -1.21
CA ALA A 885 29.20 -28.23 -2.22
C ALA A 885 29.85 -29.55 -2.64
N LYS A 886 29.87 -29.84 -3.95
CA LYS A 886 30.45 -31.10 -4.47
C LYS A 886 31.96 -31.22 -4.19
N ILE A 887 32.64 -30.11 -3.86
CA ILE A 887 34.09 -30.03 -3.70
C ILE A 887 34.46 -29.02 -2.59
N ASP A 888 35.46 -29.36 -1.77
CA ASP A 888 36.01 -28.54 -0.68
C ASP A 888 37.11 -27.58 -1.17
N ILE A 889 36.80 -26.72 -2.14
CA ILE A 889 37.72 -25.67 -2.63
C ILE A 889 37.30 -24.30 -2.09
N ASP A 890 38.22 -23.61 -1.42
CA ASP A 890 38.03 -22.19 -1.09
C ASP A 890 38.37 -21.30 -2.29
N PHE A 891 37.38 -21.13 -3.17
CA PHE A 891 37.48 -20.29 -4.36
C PHE A 891 37.90 -18.84 -4.09
N ALA A 892 37.68 -18.30 -2.88
CA ALA A 892 38.08 -16.93 -2.57
C ALA A 892 39.59 -16.81 -2.32
N SER A 893 40.15 -17.75 -1.58
CA SER A 893 41.61 -17.83 -1.37
C SER A 893 42.31 -18.17 -2.69
N ALA A 894 41.75 -19.11 -3.46
CA ALA A 894 42.26 -19.48 -4.78
C ALA A 894 42.28 -18.30 -5.77
N TYR A 895 41.25 -17.45 -5.77
CA TYR A 895 41.22 -16.25 -6.59
C TYR A 895 42.36 -15.27 -6.24
N ILE A 896 42.61 -15.03 -4.95
CA ILE A 896 43.66 -14.12 -4.48
C ILE A 896 45.05 -14.62 -4.91
N GLU A 897 45.28 -15.95 -4.85
CA GLU A 897 46.55 -16.58 -5.23
C GLU A 897 46.72 -16.77 -6.75
N SER A 898 45.62 -16.69 -7.51
CA SER A 898 45.64 -16.86 -8.97
C SER A 898 46.33 -15.71 -9.70
N GLN A 899 46.84 -16.00 -10.89
CA GLN A 899 47.39 -14.97 -11.80
C GLN A 899 46.37 -13.86 -12.08
N LEU A 900 45.08 -14.22 -12.24
CA LEU A 900 43.99 -13.28 -12.45
C LEU A 900 43.83 -12.31 -11.26
N GLY A 901 43.93 -12.81 -10.03
CA GLY A 901 43.85 -11.99 -8.82
C GLY A 901 44.98 -10.96 -8.74
N VAL A 902 46.22 -11.37 -9.08
CA VAL A 902 47.39 -10.48 -9.11
C VAL A 902 47.26 -9.42 -10.22
N GLU A 903 46.83 -9.81 -11.42
CA GLU A 903 46.60 -8.90 -12.54
C GLU A 903 45.52 -7.87 -12.21
N ASN A 904 44.42 -8.29 -11.58
CA ASN A 904 43.36 -7.39 -11.15
C ASN A 904 43.81 -6.43 -10.05
N ALA A 905 44.65 -6.87 -9.10
CA ALA A 905 45.23 -5.98 -8.11
C ALA A 905 46.10 -4.89 -8.76
N ALA A 906 46.89 -5.24 -9.77
CA ALA A 906 47.67 -4.29 -10.55
C ALA A 906 46.78 -3.34 -11.37
N LEU A 907 45.68 -3.84 -11.94
CA LEU A 907 44.69 -3.05 -12.68
C LEU A 907 44.00 -2.02 -11.78
N VAL A 908 43.58 -2.42 -10.59
CA VAL A 908 42.99 -1.52 -9.58
C VAL A 908 44.00 -0.45 -9.17
N ALA A 909 45.25 -0.83 -8.88
CA ALA A 909 46.31 0.13 -8.54
C ALA A 909 46.55 1.16 -9.66
N ARG A 910 46.49 0.74 -10.93
CA ARG A 910 46.59 1.63 -12.09
C ARG A 910 45.43 2.62 -12.15
N TRP A 911 44.19 2.15 -11.99
CA TRP A 911 42.99 3.01 -12.04
C TRP A 911 42.78 3.88 -10.80
N SER A 912 43.44 3.55 -9.70
CA SER A 912 43.52 4.40 -8.51
C SER A 912 44.50 5.56 -8.66
N GLN A 913 45.28 5.64 -9.75
CA GLN A 913 46.12 6.80 -10.03
C GLN A 913 45.36 7.91 -10.77
N PRO A 914 45.50 9.19 -10.37
CA PRO A 914 44.80 10.31 -11.01
C PRO A 914 45.03 10.39 -12.52
N ASN A 915 43.95 10.37 -13.31
CA ASN A 915 44.02 10.45 -14.78
C ASN A 915 43.83 11.89 -15.34
N GLY A 916 43.80 12.91 -14.47
CA GLY A 916 43.65 14.32 -14.83
C GLY A 916 42.20 14.83 -14.91
N ILE A 917 41.19 13.95 -14.88
CA ILE A 917 39.77 14.31 -14.97
C ILE A 917 39.13 14.21 -13.58
N LYS A 918 39.25 15.28 -12.79
CA LYS A 918 38.64 15.37 -11.46
C LYS A 918 37.19 15.84 -11.55
N LEU A 919 36.26 15.06 -10.99
CA LEU A 919 34.89 15.51 -10.81
C LEU A 919 34.83 16.63 -9.77
N MET A 920 34.39 17.81 -10.17
CA MET A 920 34.12 18.94 -9.28
C MET A 920 32.61 19.21 -9.27
N SER A 921 32.01 19.13 -8.10
CA SER A 921 30.65 19.65 -7.88
C SER A 921 30.51 20.08 -6.43
N ASP A 922 30.25 21.37 -6.24
CA ASP A 922 29.97 21.96 -4.93
C ASP A 922 28.46 22.12 -4.68
N GLN A 923 27.62 21.82 -5.69
CA GLN A 923 26.17 22.05 -5.62
C GLN A 923 25.40 20.74 -5.43
N ALA A 924 24.54 20.71 -4.43
CA ALA A 924 23.70 19.54 -4.12
C ALA A 924 22.54 19.34 -5.11
N PHE A 925 22.12 20.38 -5.84
CA PHE A 925 21.02 20.34 -6.82
C PHE A 925 21.33 21.25 -8.01
N MET A 926 20.93 20.84 -9.22
CA MET A 926 21.21 21.59 -10.45
C MET A 926 20.37 22.87 -10.58
N LEU A 927 19.07 22.79 -10.29
CA LEU A 927 18.16 23.95 -10.42
C LEU A 927 18.09 24.79 -9.14
N PRO A 928 17.89 26.12 -9.24
CA PRO A 928 17.56 26.95 -8.08
C PRO A 928 16.17 26.58 -7.52
N LEU A 929 15.98 26.84 -6.23
CA LEU A 929 14.77 26.46 -5.49
C LEU A 929 13.46 26.88 -6.19
N GLY A 930 13.37 28.11 -6.71
CA GLY A 930 12.16 28.61 -7.36
C GLY A 930 11.74 27.81 -8.60
N ARG A 931 12.71 27.37 -9.42
CA ARG A 931 12.43 26.52 -10.59
C ARG A 931 12.06 25.10 -10.17
N GLN A 932 12.69 24.56 -9.12
CA GLN A 932 12.29 23.26 -8.55
C GLN A 932 10.83 23.30 -8.09
N VAL A 933 10.44 24.36 -7.36
CA VAL A 933 9.06 24.56 -6.88
C VAL A 933 8.07 24.66 -8.04
N ALA A 934 8.39 25.40 -9.11
CA ALA A 934 7.51 25.54 -10.27
C ALA A 934 7.25 24.20 -11.00
N LEU A 935 8.29 23.38 -11.18
CA LEU A 935 8.16 22.05 -11.79
C LEU A 935 7.34 21.11 -10.91
N LEU A 936 7.64 21.08 -9.60
CA LEU A 936 6.93 20.25 -8.64
C LEU A 936 5.46 20.68 -8.49
N PHE A 937 5.19 21.99 -8.52
CA PHE A 937 3.83 22.52 -8.49
C PHE A 937 3.02 22.01 -9.69
N THR A 938 3.58 22.09 -10.90
CA THR A 938 2.92 21.62 -12.12
C THR A 938 2.63 20.12 -12.05
N ARG A 939 3.61 19.31 -11.62
CA ARG A 939 3.44 17.86 -11.43
C ARG A 939 2.34 17.57 -10.41
N GLN A 940 2.38 18.21 -9.26
CA GLN A 940 1.43 18.01 -8.18
C GLN A 940 0.01 18.45 -8.57
N TRP A 941 -0.12 19.56 -9.31
CA TRP A 941 -1.39 20.05 -9.84
C TRP A 941 -2.05 19.00 -10.76
N ASN A 942 -1.29 18.46 -11.70
CA ASN A 942 -1.75 17.41 -12.62
C ASN A 942 -2.12 16.13 -11.87
N MET A 943 -1.33 15.73 -10.87
CA MET A 943 -1.62 14.57 -10.04
C MET A 943 -2.95 14.74 -9.28
N TYR A 944 -3.22 15.93 -8.74
CA TYR A 944 -4.49 16.23 -8.05
C TYR A 944 -5.67 16.14 -9.02
N TRP A 945 -5.54 16.76 -10.19
CA TRP A 945 -6.57 16.74 -11.23
C TRP A 945 -6.87 15.31 -11.72
N ARG A 946 -5.83 14.51 -11.97
CA ARG A 946 -5.93 13.12 -12.45
C ARG A 946 -6.28 12.10 -11.34
N SER A 947 -6.50 12.56 -10.11
CA SER A 947 -6.93 11.74 -8.96
C SER A 947 -8.37 12.07 -8.56
N PRO A 948 -9.39 11.69 -9.38
CA PRO A 948 -10.78 12.08 -9.12
C PRO A 948 -11.31 11.53 -7.79
N SER A 949 -10.87 10.35 -7.35
CA SER A 949 -11.29 9.78 -6.06
C SER A 949 -10.92 10.65 -4.86
N TYR A 950 -9.89 11.50 -4.96
CA TYR A 950 -9.53 12.44 -3.90
C TYR A 950 -10.33 13.74 -3.98
N ASN A 951 -10.35 14.40 -5.13
CA ASN A 951 -10.98 15.71 -5.25
C ASN A 951 -12.51 15.66 -5.40
N VAL A 952 -13.04 14.75 -6.23
CA VAL A 952 -14.49 14.62 -6.43
C VAL A 952 -15.16 14.18 -5.14
N SER A 953 -14.60 13.20 -4.44
CA SER A 953 -15.17 12.71 -3.18
C SER A 953 -15.21 13.81 -2.10
N ARG A 954 -14.20 14.68 -2.04
CA ARG A 954 -14.22 15.86 -1.15
C ARG A 954 -15.25 16.89 -1.59
N ALA A 955 -15.33 17.20 -2.89
CA ALA A 955 -16.29 18.16 -3.43
C ALA A 955 -17.75 17.73 -3.18
N VAL A 956 -18.04 16.43 -3.31
CA VAL A 956 -19.36 15.87 -2.97
C VAL A 956 -19.74 16.16 -1.53
N LEU A 957 -18.82 15.99 -0.57
CA LEU A 957 -19.06 16.36 0.83
C LEU A 957 -19.32 17.87 1.00
N MET A 958 -18.58 18.72 0.28
CA MET A 958 -18.76 20.18 0.34
C MET A 958 -20.14 20.63 -0.12
N VAL A 959 -20.84 19.84 -0.93
CA VAL A 959 -22.19 20.17 -1.42
C VAL A 959 -23.27 19.52 -0.54
N ILE A 960 -23.14 18.22 -0.25
CA ILE A 960 -24.20 17.49 0.46
C ILE A 960 -24.33 17.95 1.92
N VAL A 961 -23.22 18.20 2.61
CA VAL A 961 -23.24 18.58 4.03
C VAL A 961 -24.00 19.90 4.25
N PRO A 962 -23.71 20.99 3.50
CA PRO A 962 -24.51 22.20 3.55
C PRO A 962 -25.99 22.03 3.21
N LEU A 963 -26.34 21.18 2.25
CA LEU A 963 -27.74 20.95 1.89
C LEU A 963 -28.53 20.34 3.06
N ILE A 964 -27.93 19.41 3.79
CA ILE A 964 -28.55 18.80 4.97
C ILE A 964 -28.75 19.86 6.06
N PHE A 965 -27.71 20.63 6.38
CA PHE A 965 -27.84 21.72 7.35
C PHE A 965 -28.86 22.77 6.92
N GLY A 966 -28.84 23.18 5.65
CA GLY A 966 -29.84 24.06 5.06
C GLY A 966 -31.25 23.51 5.26
N SER A 967 -31.50 22.23 5.00
CA SER A 967 -32.83 21.64 5.19
C SER A 967 -33.31 21.61 6.65
N CYS A 968 -32.38 21.61 7.62
CA CYS A 968 -32.68 21.60 9.05
C CYS A 968 -32.84 23.01 9.64
N PHE A 969 -32.13 24.01 9.09
CA PHE A 969 -32.05 25.36 9.67
C PHE A 969 -32.65 26.47 8.78
N SER A 970 -33.08 26.16 7.56
CA SER A 970 -33.68 27.14 6.66
C SER A 970 -34.92 27.78 7.28
N GLY A 971 -34.95 29.12 7.28
CA GLY A 971 -36.08 29.89 7.82
C GLY A 971 -36.16 29.95 9.36
N MET A 972 -35.13 29.51 10.08
CA MET A 972 -35.09 29.59 11.54
C MET A 972 -35.11 31.05 12.02
N GLN A 973 -36.16 31.44 12.74
CA GLN A 973 -36.23 32.73 13.40
C GLN A 973 -35.66 32.64 14.81
N LEU A 974 -34.74 33.55 15.15
CA LEU A 974 -34.16 33.66 16.48
C LEU A 974 -35.18 34.30 17.44
N GLN A 975 -35.90 33.48 18.20
CA GLN A 975 -36.90 33.95 19.17
C GLN A 975 -36.46 33.72 20.62
N THR A 976 -35.67 32.68 20.85
CA THR A 976 -35.21 32.25 22.18
C THR A 976 -33.70 32.17 22.26
N SER A 977 -33.14 32.21 23.48
CA SER A 977 -31.71 32.02 23.71
C SER A 977 -31.20 30.65 23.20
N MET A 978 -32.05 29.62 23.21
CA MET A 978 -31.70 28.31 22.65
C MET A 978 -31.58 28.34 21.13
N ASP A 979 -32.34 29.19 20.43
CA ASP A 979 -32.20 29.32 18.97
C ASP A 979 -30.83 29.93 18.60
N ILE A 980 -30.32 30.86 19.42
CA ILE A 980 -28.95 31.41 19.27
C ILE A 980 -27.92 30.30 19.49
N VAL A 981 -28.04 29.52 20.57
CA VAL A 981 -27.14 28.40 20.86
C VAL A 981 -27.17 27.38 19.73
N SER A 982 -28.34 27.02 19.20
CA SER A 982 -28.47 26.11 18.06
C SER A 982 -27.77 26.64 16.80
N GLN A 983 -27.86 27.94 16.51
CA GLN A 983 -27.16 28.53 15.37
C GLN A 983 -25.63 28.60 15.60
N MET A 984 -25.15 28.84 16.83
CA MET A 984 -23.72 28.74 17.15
C MET A 984 -23.22 27.29 17.06
N SER A 985 -23.98 26.31 17.54
CA SER A 985 -23.67 24.88 17.44
C SER A 985 -23.63 24.41 15.99
N LEU A 986 -24.49 24.96 15.12
CA LEU A 986 -24.47 24.75 13.68
C LEU A 986 -23.13 25.20 13.08
N ILE A 987 -22.69 26.44 13.39
CA ILE A 987 -21.40 26.96 12.91
C ILE A 987 -20.26 26.07 13.41
N PHE A 988 -20.24 25.78 14.72
CA PHE A 988 -19.23 24.92 15.33
C PHE A 988 -19.14 23.56 14.65
N MET A 989 -20.26 22.84 14.52
CA MET A 989 -20.23 21.48 14.00
C MET A 989 -19.99 21.45 12.50
N GLY A 990 -20.65 22.30 11.73
CA GLY A 990 -20.56 22.30 10.27
C GLY A 990 -19.14 22.55 9.79
N THR A 991 -18.46 23.53 10.39
CA THR A 991 -17.09 23.89 9.99
C THR A 991 -16.07 22.90 10.53
N SER A 992 -16.23 22.47 11.79
CA SER A 992 -15.28 21.54 12.41
C SER A 992 -15.33 20.14 11.78
N PHE A 993 -16.51 19.67 11.37
CA PHE A 993 -16.67 18.42 10.65
C PHE A 993 -15.90 18.43 9.32
N ILE A 994 -16.02 19.51 8.55
CA ILE A 994 -15.31 19.65 7.27
C ILE A 994 -13.80 19.72 7.47
N CYS A 995 -13.33 20.42 8.51
CA CYS A 995 -11.92 20.42 8.89
C CYS A 995 -11.38 19.01 9.19
N ILE A 996 -12.11 18.19 9.98
CA ILE A 996 -11.72 16.79 10.21
C ILE A 996 -11.74 15.97 8.91
N ALA A 997 -12.73 16.20 8.04
CA ALA A 997 -12.81 15.52 6.75
C ALA A 997 -11.58 15.83 5.87
N MET A 998 -11.08 17.07 5.86
CA MET A 998 -9.85 17.45 5.16
C MET A 998 -8.62 16.72 5.71
N LEU A 999 -8.46 16.69 7.03
CA LEU A 999 -7.37 15.96 7.68
C LEU A 999 -7.37 14.46 7.33
N THR A 1000 -8.52 13.81 7.45
CA THR A 1000 -8.61 12.34 7.32
C THR A 1000 -8.47 11.86 5.88
N THR A 1001 -8.88 12.67 4.90
CA THR A 1001 -8.75 12.35 3.46
C THR A 1001 -7.36 12.65 2.92
N ALA A 1002 -6.63 13.64 3.46
CA ALA A 1002 -5.27 13.96 3.04
C ALA A 1002 -4.23 12.86 3.36
N ILE A 1003 -4.44 12.13 4.46
CA ILE A 1003 -3.53 11.06 4.94
C ILE A 1003 -3.29 9.95 3.89
N PRO A 1004 -4.32 9.23 3.40
CA PRO A 1004 -4.12 8.11 2.47
C PRO A 1004 -3.57 8.57 1.12
N PHE A 1005 -4.00 9.73 0.64
CA PHE A 1005 -3.50 10.32 -0.61
C PHE A 1005 -2.00 10.64 -0.52
N THR A 1006 -1.56 11.27 0.58
CA THR A 1006 -0.14 11.61 0.79
C THR A 1006 0.70 10.37 1.06
N SER A 1007 0.16 9.39 1.80
CA SER A 1007 0.87 8.14 2.14
C SER A 1007 1.28 7.35 0.90
N ARG A 1008 0.43 7.31 -0.15
CA ARG A 1008 0.73 6.65 -1.42
C ARG A 1008 1.98 7.23 -2.12
N ASN A 1009 2.18 8.54 -2.01
CA ASN A 1009 3.28 9.24 -2.69
C ASN A 1009 4.56 9.32 -1.85
N ARG A 1010 4.52 8.90 -0.58
CA ARG A 1010 5.67 8.94 0.33
C ARG A 1010 6.85 8.11 -0.18
N GLY A 1011 6.60 6.93 -0.74
CA GLY A 1011 7.64 6.07 -1.31
C GLY A 1011 8.36 6.71 -2.51
N VAL A 1012 7.59 7.32 -3.42
CA VAL A 1012 8.12 8.06 -4.58
C VAL A 1012 9.02 9.21 -4.11
N TYR A 1013 8.56 9.99 -3.12
CA TYR A 1013 9.37 11.06 -2.52
C TYR A 1013 10.70 10.53 -1.94
N TYR A 1014 10.68 9.40 -1.22
CA TYR A 1014 11.92 8.86 -0.67
C TYR A 1014 12.92 8.43 -1.74
N ARG A 1015 12.45 7.80 -2.82
CA ARG A 1015 13.30 7.47 -3.98
C ARG A 1015 13.89 8.74 -4.61
N GLU A 1016 13.05 9.72 -4.94
CA GLU A 1016 13.48 10.95 -5.62
C GLU A 1016 14.44 11.79 -4.76
N LYS A 1017 14.29 11.73 -3.43
CA LYS A 1017 15.23 12.30 -2.46
C LYS A 1017 16.58 11.58 -2.47
N LEU A 1018 16.60 10.24 -2.56
CA LEU A 1018 17.84 9.46 -2.65
C LEU A 1018 18.58 9.70 -3.97
N SER A 1019 17.86 9.91 -5.08
CA SER A 1019 18.44 10.30 -6.38
C SER A 1019 18.77 11.81 -6.48
N ALA A 1020 18.67 12.56 -5.38
CA ALA A 1020 18.98 14.00 -5.30
C ALA A 1020 18.27 14.86 -6.38
N MET A 1021 17.04 14.50 -6.78
CA MET A 1021 16.34 15.21 -7.87
C MET A 1021 15.93 16.64 -7.49
N TYR A 1022 15.54 16.84 -6.24
CA TYR A 1022 15.11 18.15 -5.73
C TYR A 1022 15.25 18.23 -4.21
N SER A 1023 15.23 19.44 -3.68
CA SER A 1023 15.31 19.67 -2.24
C SER A 1023 13.99 19.29 -1.53
N PRO A 1024 14.03 18.76 -0.29
CA PRO A 1024 12.83 18.56 0.53
C PRO A 1024 11.96 19.82 0.65
N MET A 1025 12.60 20.99 0.67
CA MET A 1025 11.95 22.30 0.73
C MET A 1025 11.13 22.59 -0.53
N ALA A 1026 11.66 22.30 -1.72
CA ALA A 1026 10.92 22.50 -2.97
C ALA A 1026 9.63 21.68 -3.01
N ASN A 1027 9.70 20.42 -2.59
CA ASN A 1027 8.53 19.53 -2.56
C ASN A 1027 7.50 19.95 -1.49
N ALA A 1028 7.96 20.33 -0.30
CA ALA A 1028 7.08 20.83 0.75
C ALA A 1028 6.33 22.10 0.30
N LEU A 1029 7.02 23.07 -0.31
CA LEU A 1029 6.40 24.31 -0.82
C LEU A 1029 5.42 24.07 -1.97
N ALA A 1030 5.75 23.18 -2.91
CA ALA A 1030 4.85 22.82 -4.00
C ALA A 1030 3.59 22.10 -3.47
N MET A 1031 3.76 21.14 -2.57
CA MET A 1031 2.65 20.44 -1.92
C MET A 1031 1.76 21.39 -1.12
N MET A 1032 2.35 22.33 -0.37
CA MET A 1032 1.63 23.39 0.34
C MET A 1032 0.82 24.25 -0.63
N SER A 1033 1.43 24.74 -1.70
CA SER A 1033 0.79 25.66 -2.63
C SER A 1033 -0.40 25.04 -3.36
N VAL A 1034 -0.26 23.79 -3.84
CA VAL A 1034 -1.36 23.09 -4.52
C VAL A 1034 -2.51 22.80 -3.55
N GLU A 1035 -2.23 22.25 -2.37
CA GLU A 1035 -3.29 21.95 -1.39
C GLU A 1035 -3.99 23.24 -0.90
N LEU A 1036 -3.29 24.38 -0.79
CA LEU A 1036 -3.90 25.67 -0.49
C LEU A 1036 -4.94 26.06 -1.54
N ILE A 1037 -4.59 26.00 -2.83
CA ILE A 1037 -5.48 26.42 -3.92
C ILE A 1037 -6.72 25.52 -3.96
N TYR A 1038 -6.54 24.20 -3.87
CA TYR A 1038 -7.67 23.27 -3.82
C TYR A 1038 -8.53 23.48 -2.57
N SER A 1039 -7.92 23.74 -1.41
CA SER A 1039 -8.66 24.04 -0.18
C SER A 1039 -9.49 25.30 -0.28
N VAL A 1040 -8.99 26.35 -0.94
CA VAL A 1040 -9.74 27.59 -1.21
C VAL A 1040 -10.90 27.34 -2.16
N LEU A 1041 -10.71 26.56 -3.23
CA LEU A 1041 -11.79 26.21 -4.16
C LEU A 1041 -12.88 25.39 -3.47
N LEU A 1042 -12.50 24.40 -2.65
CA LEU A 1042 -13.43 23.59 -1.88
C LEU A 1042 -14.15 24.41 -0.79
N SER A 1043 -13.46 25.37 -0.16
CA SER A 1043 -14.08 26.22 0.86
C SER A 1043 -15.14 27.12 0.25
N VAL A 1044 -14.94 27.66 -0.97
CA VAL A 1044 -15.96 28.45 -1.68
C VAL A 1044 -17.23 27.63 -1.94
N LEU A 1045 -17.10 26.36 -2.34
CA LEU A 1045 -18.23 25.47 -2.60
C LEU A 1045 -19.05 25.20 -1.33
N PHE A 1046 -18.38 24.86 -0.23
CA PHE A 1046 -19.04 24.63 1.05
C PHE A 1046 -19.64 25.92 1.60
N PHE A 1047 -18.84 26.99 1.66
CA PHE A 1047 -19.19 28.23 2.31
C PHE A 1047 -20.44 28.87 1.71
N ASN A 1048 -20.51 29.05 0.39
CA ASN A 1048 -21.67 29.70 -0.22
C ASN A 1048 -22.94 28.90 0.01
N SER A 1049 -22.89 27.59 -0.16
CA SER A 1049 -24.03 26.72 0.09
C SER A 1049 -24.46 26.79 1.56
N PHE A 1050 -23.51 26.68 2.49
CA PHE A 1050 -23.78 26.65 3.93
C PHE A 1050 -24.28 27.99 4.44
N TYR A 1051 -23.62 29.08 4.06
CA TYR A 1051 -23.89 30.42 4.58
C TYR A 1051 -25.29 30.91 4.24
N TRP A 1052 -25.69 30.76 2.97
CA TRP A 1052 -26.98 31.24 2.48
C TRP A 1052 -28.13 30.31 2.86
N LEU A 1053 -27.96 28.98 2.75
CA LEU A 1053 -29.04 28.04 3.08
C LEU A 1053 -29.40 28.05 4.56
N CYS A 1054 -28.41 28.24 5.44
CA CYS A 1054 -28.62 28.32 6.88
C CYS A 1054 -29.08 29.72 7.35
N GLY A 1055 -29.22 30.70 6.46
CA GLY A 1055 -29.69 32.05 6.81
C GLY A 1055 -28.74 32.78 7.77
N LEU A 1056 -27.44 32.71 7.54
CA LEU A 1056 -26.44 33.46 8.31
C LEU A 1056 -26.50 34.98 7.99
N SER A 1057 -25.68 35.80 8.66
CA SER A 1057 -25.73 37.26 8.56
C SER A 1057 -25.65 37.76 7.11
N THR A 1058 -26.33 38.84 6.77
CA THR A 1058 -26.22 39.45 5.42
C THR A 1058 -25.13 40.52 5.34
N SER A 1059 -24.39 40.76 6.43
CA SER A 1059 -23.30 41.74 6.46
C SER A 1059 -22.12 41.30 5.60
N SER A 1060 -21.61 42.21 4.76
CA SER A 1060 -20.44 41.96 3.93
C SER A 1060 -19.18 41.69 4.76
N GLU A 1061 -19.06 42.32 5.93
CA GLU A 1061 -17.95 42.10 6.85
C GLU A 1061 -18.00 40.69 7.45
N ALA A 1062 -19.20 40.27 7.88
CA ALA A 1062 -19.42 38.93 8.43
C ALA A 1062 -19.10 37.82 7.42
N TRP A 1063 -19.42 38.08 6.15
CA TRP A 1063 -19.18 37.17 5.04
C TRP A 1063 -17.68 36.95 4.80
N VAL A 1064 -16.89 38.03 4.73
CA VAL A 1064 -15.44 37.97 4.44
C VAL A 1064 -14.69 37.25 5.55
N TRP A 1065 -14.93 37.64 6.81
CA TRP A 1065 -14.25 37.05 7.96
C TRP A 1065 -14.56 35.56 8.12
N PHE A 1066 -15.82 35.16 7.89
CA PHE A 1066 -16.22 33.77 7.96
C PHE A 1066 -15.51 32.91 6.90
N TRP A 1067 -15.54 33.36 5.63
CA TRP A 1067 -14.91 32.61 4.54
C TRP A 1067 -13.39 32.51 4.70
N LEU A 1068 -12.73 33.62 5.05
CA LEU A 1068 -11.27 33.66 5.19
C LEU A 1068 -10.78 32.77 6.34
N SER A 1069 -11.49 32.79 7.48
CA SER A 1069 -11.23 31.91 8.61
C SER A 1069 -11.43 30.43 8.23
N LEU A 1070 -12.54 30.10 7.56
CA LEU A 1070 -12.82 28.74 7.10
C LEU A 1070 -11.77 28.23 6.11
N ALA A 1071 -11.44 29.01 5.07
CA ALA A 1071 -10.48 28.62 4.05
C ALA A 1071 -9.09 28.35 4.63
N THR A 1072 -8.63 29.23 5.53
CA THR A 1072 -7.34 29.09 6.25
C THR A 1072 -7.35 27.83 7.11
N SER A 1073 -8.46 27.57 7.81
CA SER A 1073 -8.61 26.40 8.66
C SER A 1073 -8.62 25.11 7.86
N MET A 1074 -9.41 25.02 6.78
CA MET A 1074 -9.43 23.84 5.91
C MET A 1074 -8.03 23.46 5.40
N ALA A 1075 -7.25 24.45 4.95
CA ALA A 1075 -5.87 24.23 4.54
C ALA A 1075 -4.98 23.73 5.69
N LEU A 1076 -5.08 24.34 6.87
CA LEU A 1076 -4.34 23.91 8.06
C LEU A 1076 -4.60 22.44 8.41
N TRP A 1077 -5.84 21.99 8.36
CA TRP A 1077 -6.20 20.61 8.69
C TRP A 1077 -5.65 19.60 7.67
N SER A 1078 -5.63 19.92 6.38
CA SER A 1078 -4.92 19.10 5.37
C SER A 1078 -3.42 19.01 5.68
N TYR A 1079 -2.80 20.11 6.09
CA TYR A 1079 -1.36 20.13 6.42
C TYR A 1079 -0.99 19.34 7.67
N ILE A 1080 -1.86 19.33 8.67
CA ILE A 1080 -1.72 18.41 9.82
C ILE A 1080 -1.75 16.95 9.32
N GLY A 1081 -2.58 16.63 8.32
CA GLY A 1081 -2.59 15.31 7.68
C GLY A 1081 -1.26 14.96 7.02
N HIS A 1082 -0.67 15.91 6.29
CA HIS A 1082 0.67 15.74 5.70
C HIS A 1082 1.73 15.51 6.79
N LEU A 1083 1.69 16.27 7.88
CA LEU A 1083 2.61 16.12 9.01
C LEU A 1083 2.54 14.73 9.62
N LEU A 1084 1.33 14.19 9.82
CA LEU A 1084 1.14 12.85 10.37
C LEU A 1084 1.71 11.76 9.46
N VAL A 1085 1.58 11.87 8.14
CA VAL A 1085 2.11 10.89 7.19
C VAL A 1085 3.64 10.82 7.19
N TYR A 1086 4.32 11.96 7.26
CA TYR A 1086 5.79 12.01 7.25
C TYR A 1086 6.39 11.76 8.65
N SER A 1087 5.66 12.03 9.73
CA SER A 1087 6.13 11.76 11.10
C SER A 1087 5.88 10.32 11.55
N MET A 1088 4.82 9.66 11.08
CA MET A 1088 4.43 8.32 11.54
C MET A 1088 4.95 7.17 10.65
N PRO A 1089 5.30 6.02 11.24
CA PRO A 1089 5.86 4.89 10.48
C PRO A 1089 4.83 4.25 9.55
N THR A 1090 3.59 4.10 10.01
CA THR A 1090 2.50 3.47 9.25
C THR A 1090 1.31 4.42 9.11
N MET A 1091 0.56 4.24 8.01
CA MET A 1091 -0.65 5.01 7.74
C MET A 1091 -1.73 4.79 8.83
N GLN A 1092 -1.84 3.56 9.37
CA GLN A 1092 -2.78 3.23 10.45
C GLN A 1092 -2.54 4.08 11.71
N ILE A 1093 -1.28 4.26 12.11
CA ILE A 1093 -0.92 5.07 13.28
C ILE A 1093 -1.18 6.55 13.01
N ALA A 1094 -0.92 7.04 11.79
CA ALA A 1094 -1.25 8.40 11.39
C ALA A 1094 -2.76 8.69 11.53
N VAL A 1095 -3.63 7.79 11.06
CA VAL A 1095 -5.09 7.93 11.17
C VAL A 1095 -5.55 7.85 12.63
N LEU A 1096 -4.98 6.93 13.42
CA LEU A 1096 -5.27 6.80 14.85
C LEU A 1096 -5.02 8.13 15.57
N LEU A 1097 -3.82 8.71 15.41
CA LEU A 1097 -3.46 9.99 16.02
C LEU A 1097 -4.27 11.16 15.47
N ALA A 1098 -4.62 11.16 14.19
CA ALA A 1098 -5.50 12.16 13.59
C ALA A 1098 -6.86 12.22 14.30
N GLY A 1099 -7.46 11.05 14.58
CA GLY A 1099 -8.73 10.96 15.30
C GLY A 1099 -8.64 11.54 16.73
N GLY A 1100 -7.55 11.24 17.44
CA GLY A 1100 -7.31 11.77 18.79
C GLY A 1100 -6.97 13.26 18.82
N LEU A 1101 -6.18 13.76 17.86
CA LEU A 1101 -5.88 15.19 17.74
C LEU A 1101 -7.12 15.99 17.37
N GLY A 1102 -7.91 15.51 16.39
CA GLY A 1102 -9.17 16.11 16.01
C GLY A 1102 -10.11 16.27 17.21
N SER A 1103 -10.24 15.18 17.96
CA SER A 1103 -10.97 15.09 19.22
C SER A 1103 -10.50 16.11 20.28
N LEU A 1104 -9.19 16.22 20.54
CA LEU A 1104 -8.65 17.16 21.51
C LEU A 1104 -8.88 18.62 21.13
N LEU A 1105 -8.66 18.95 19.86
CA LEU A 1105 -8.81 20.32 19.38
C LEU A 1105 -10.27 20.81 19.46
N PHE A 1106 -11.26 19.89 19.45
CA PHE A 1106 -12.66 20.22 19.73
C PHE A 1106 -12.88 20.68 21.17
N VAL A 1107 -12.24 20.03 22.15
CA VAL A 1107 -12.39 20.37 23.57
C VAL A 1107 -11.82 21.76 23.86
N PHE A 1108 -10.63 22.02 23.34
CA PHE A 1108 -9.91 23.27 23.56
C PHE A 1108 -10.32 24.38 22.59
N SER A 1109 -11.45 24.22 21.89
CA SER A 1109 -11.96 25.21 20.94
C SER A 1109 -12.65 26.41 21.61
N GLY A 1110 -12.95 26.33 22.92
CA GLY A 1110 -13.70 27.36 23.63
C GLY A 1110 -15.22 27.23 23.53
N PHE A 1111 -15.74 26.33 22.67
CA PHE A 1111 -17.17 26.17 22.47
C PHE A 1111 -17.84 25.32 23.57
N MET A 1112 -17.24 24.18 23.91
CA MET A 1112 -17.79 23.23 24.89
C MET A 1112 -17.54 23.69 26.34
N ILE A 1113 -16.36 24.26 26.58
CA ILE A 1113 -15.91 24.88 27.83
C ILE A 1113 -15.20 26.16 27.44
N ASP A 1114 -15.55 27.28 28.07
CA ASP A 1114 -14.90 28.56 27.79
C ASP A 1114 -13.47 28.61 28.37
N GLY A 1115 -12.60 29.40 27.75
CA GLY A 1115 -11.19 29.49 28.12
C GLY A 1115 -10.93 29.89 29.58
N ASN A 1116 -11.86 30.63 30.20
CA ASN A 1116 -11.72 31.11 31.57
C ASN A 1116 -12.17 30.07 32.61
N THR A 1117 -13.08 29.16 32.25
CA THR A 1117 -13.50 28.04 33.12
C THR A 1117 -12.59 26.82 33.00
N LEU A 1118 -11.75 26.74 31.96
CA LEU A 1118 -10.68 25.73 31.90
C LEU A 1118 -9.76 25.83 33.12
N SER A 1119 -9.37 24.67 33.65
CA SER A 1119 -8.40 24.61 34.74
C SER A 1119 -7.09 25.29 34.32
N LYS A 1120 -6.46 26.02 35.26
CA LYS A 1120 -5.28 26.86 34.99
C LYS A 1120 -4.14 26.12 34.27
N GLY A 1121 -3.99 24.82 34.53
CA GLY A 1121 -2.99 23.97 33.88
C GLY A 1121 -3.26 23.66 32.40
N TRP A 1122 -4.49 23.81 31.91
CA TRP A 1122 -4.89 23.53 30.52
C TRP A 1122 -5.20 24.78 29.69
N GLN A 1123 -5.24 25.96 30.29
CA GLN A 1123 -5.51 27.22 29.58
C GLN A 1123 -4.52 27.50 28.43
N TRP A 1124 -3.28 27.03 28.51
CA TRP A 1124 -2.32 27.19 27.39
C TRP A 1124 -2.75 26.42 26.14
N MET A 1125 -3.45 25.28 26.28
CA MET A 1125 -3.89 24.47 25.15
C MET A 1125 -5.01 25.14 24.36
N TYR A 1126 -5.84 25.93 25.05
CA TYR A 1126 -6.84 26.80 24.43
C TYR A 1126 -6.19 27.79 23.45
N TRP A 1127 -5.07 28.42 23.86
CA TRP A 1127 -4.33 29.37 23.02
C TRP A 1127 -3.50 28.71 21.90
N ILE A 1128 -3.28 27.40 21.94
CA ILE A 1128 -2.62 26.67 20.84
C ILE A 1128 -3.64 26.10 19.86
N SER A 1129 -4.89 25.89 20.30
CA SER A 1129 -5.93 25.27 19.48
C SER A 1129 -6.30 26.13 18.28
N PRO A 1130 -6.10 25.65 17.04
CA PRO A 1130 -6.50 26.41 15.86
C PRO A 1130 -8.03 26.56 15.76
N MET A 1131 -8.78 25.63 16.35
CA MET A 1131 -10.24 25.68 16.36
C MET A 1131 -10.76 26.87 17.17
N HIS A 1132 -10.05 27.29 18.21
CA HIS A 1132 -10.46 28.45 19.01
C HIS A 1132 -10.49 29.71 18.14
N TYR A 1133 -9.37 30.04 17.49
CA TYR A 1133 -9.26 31.22 16.62
C TYR A 1133 -10.25 31.17 15.46
N MET A 1134 -10.43 29.98 14.87
CA MET A 1134 -11.42 29.79 13.80
C MET A 1134 -12.83 30.17 14.28
N LEU A 1135 -13.27 29.61 15.42
CA LEU A 1135 -14.63 29.79 15.93
C LEU A 1135 -14.87 31.19 16.48
N GLU A 1136 -13.89 31.81 17.15
CA GLU A 1136 -14.02 33.18 17.65
C GLU A 1136 -14.33 34.13 16.49
N ILE A 1137 -13.56 34.05 15.39
CA ILE A 1137 -13.80 34.86 14.18
C ILE A 1137 -15.20 34.57 13.63
N MET A 1138 -15.54 33.29 13.42
CA MET A 1138 -16.75 32.91 12.69
C MET A 1138 -18.02 33.23 13.47
N ILE A 1139 -18.05 32.96 14.78
CA ILE A 1139 -19.20 33.20 15.64
C ILE A 1139 -19.36 34.71 15.87
N MET A 1140 -18.29 35.43 16.24
CA MET A 1140 -18.42 36.87 16.49
C MET A 1140 -18.77 37.64 15.21
N ALA A 1141 -18.25 37.25 14.06
CA ALA A 1141 -18.66 37.81 12.77
C ALA A 1141 -20.17 37.70 12.52
N GLN A 1142 -20.84 36.64 13.00
CA GLN A 1142 -22.30 36.47 12.79
C GLN A 1142 -23.14 37.29 13.77
N PHE A 1143 -22.71 37.43 15.03
CA PHE A 1143 -23.58 37.89 16.12
C PHE A 1143 -23.23 39.26 16.69
N ASP A 1144 -22.03 39.79 16.48
CA ASP A 1144 -21.57 41.04 17.13
C ASP A 1144 -22.49 42.25 16.81
N SER A 1145 -22.93 42.35 15.55
CA SER A 1145 -23.82 43.40 15.06
C SER A 1145 -25.32 43.14 15.30
N GLN A 1146 -25.71 42.01 15.89
CA GLN A 1146 -27.11 41.63 16.11
C GLN A 1146 -27.64 42.16 17.46
N THR A 1147 -28.43 43.24 17.42
CA THR A 1147 -29.00 43.88 18.63
C THR A 1147 -30.46 43.51 18.93
N LYS A 1148 -31.06 42.58 18.18
CA LYS A 1148 -32.43 42.12 18.42
C LYS A 1148 -32.56 41.42 19.77
N PHE A 1149 -33.72 41.54 20.41
CA PHE A 1149 -34.02 40.88 21.68
C PHE A 1149 -34.66 39.50 21.48
N VAL A 1150 -34.23 38.52 22.27
CA VAL A 1150 -34.80 37.17 22.37
C VAL A 1150 -35.18 36.85 23.82
N VAL A 1151 -36.01 35.83 24.01
CA VAL A 1151 -36.40 35.35 25.36
C VAL A 1151 -35.42 34.29 25.85
N ASP A 1152 -34.81 34.50 27.01
CA ASP A 1152 -33.97 33.51 27.67
C ASP A 1152 -34.80 32.31 28.16
N THR A 1153 -34.45 31.09 27.76
CA THR A 1153 -35.23 29.89 28.05
C THR A 1153 -35.23 29.48 29.52
N LEU A 1154 -34.17 29.79 30.27
CA LEU A 1154 -33.97 29.45 31.67
C LEU A 1154 -34.57 30.52 32.59
N THR A 1155 -34.32 31.80 32.30
CA THR A 1155 -34.74 32.93 33.15
C THR A 1155 -36.05 33.58 32.70
N LYS A 1156 -36.54 33.28 31.49
CA LYS A 1156 -37.71 33.90 30.84
C LYS A 1156 -37.62 35.42 30.66
N SER A 1157 -36.42 35.99 30.71
CA SER A 1157 -36.17 37.43 30.56
C SER A 1157 -35.74 37.82 29.12
N PRO A 1158 -36.02 39.05 28.66
CA PRO A 1158 -35.55 39.52 27.35
C PRO A 1158 -34.04 39.87 27.39
N VAL A 1159 -33.28 39.39 26.41
CA VAL A 1159 -31.82 39.62 26.29
C VAL A 1159 -31.45 39.92 24.83
N ALA A 1160 -30.55 40.88 24.61
CA ALA A 1160 -30.04 41.19 23.28
C ALA A 1160 -29.10 40.07 22.78
N ILE A 1161 -29.18 39.70 21.49
CA ILE A 1161 -28.41 38.59 20.89
C ILE A 1161 -26.90 38.76 21.11
N ASN A 1162 -26.33 39.91 20.75
CA ASN A 1162 -24.90 40.16 20.92
C ASN A 1162 -24.43 40.07 22.38
N GLN A 1163 -25.19 40.64 23.32
CA GLN A 1163 -24.91 40.56 24.75
C GLN A 1163 -25.01 39.12 25.27
N PHE A 1164 -25.97 38.35 24.77
CA PHE A 1164 -26.10 36.94 25.10
C PHE A 1164 -24.88 36.14 24.66
N VAL A 1165 -24.39 36.33 23.42
CA VAL A 1165 -23.22 35.62 22.89
C VAL A 1165 -21.95 35.98 23.65
N VAL A 1166 -21.69 37.27 23.92
CA VAL A 1166 -20.53 37.69 24.72
C VAL A 1166 -20.60 37.10 26.13
N LYS A 1167 -21.78 37.08 26.74
CA LYS A 1167 -22.00 36.48 28.07
C LYS A 1167 -21.85 34.96 28.05
N PHE A 1168 -22.26 34.28 26.99
CA PHE A 1168 -22.12 32.83 26.83
C PHE A 1168 -20.66 32.39 26.92
N PHE A 1169 -19.75 33.16 26.33
CA PHE A 1169 -18.30 32.90 26.37
C PHE A 1169 -17.57 33.62 27.52
N ASN A 1170 -18.27 34.18 28.51
CA ASN A 1170 -17.65 34.95 29.61
C ASN A 1170 -16.70 36.07 29.13
N GLY A 1171 -16.99 36.70 27.99
CA GLY A 1171 -16.14 37.72 27.38
C GLY A 1171 -14.84 37.21 26.75
N ALA A 1172 -14.63 35.90 26.67
CA ALA A 1172 -13.45 35.32 26.03
C ALA A 1172 -13.45 35.53 24.51
N PHE A 1173 -14.63 35.60 23.89
CA PHE A 1173 -14.79 35.85 22.45
C PHE A 1173 -15.08 37.32 22.21
N SER A 1174 -14.31 37.96 21.32
CA SER A 1174 -14.48 39.36 20.93
C SER A 1174 -14.21 39.56 19.44
N PHE A 1175 -15.10 40.29 18.73
CA PHE A 1175 -14.88 40.60 17.32
C PHE A 1175 -13.62 41.47 17.09
N SER A 1176 -13.20 42.27 18.09
CA SER A 1176 -11.95 43.05 18.03
C SER A 1176 -10.71 42.20 17.80
N ASN A 1177 -10.77 40.90 18.14
CA ASN A 1177 -9.65 39.98 18.01
C ASN A 1177 -9.51 39.38 16.61
N ALA A 1178 -10.51 39.54 15.72
CA ALA A 1178 -10.59 38.80 14.46
C ALA A 1178 -9.32 38.89 13.59
N GLY A 1179 -8.73 40.08 13.47
CA GLY A 1179 -7.48 40.27 12.73
C GLY A 1179 -6.27 39.59 13.39
N ARG A 1180 -6.18 39.64 14.73
CA ARG A 1180 -5.14 38.96 15.51
C ARG A 1180 -5.26 37.45 15.35
N ASP A 1181 -6.45 36.91 15.50
CA ASP A 1181 -6.73 35.48 15.50
C ASP A 1181 -6.46 34.88 14.11
N LEU A 1182 -6.81 35.60 13.04
CA LEU A 1182 -6.47 35.19 11.68
C LEU A 1182 -4.95 35.21 11.45
N GLY A 1183 -4.24 36.23 11.96
CA GLY A 1183 -2.78 36.28 11.93
C GLY A 1183 -2.15 35.07 12.65
N LEU A 1184 -2.68 34.70 13.82
CA LEU A 1184 -2.22 33.53 14.58
C LEU A 1184 -2.49 32.21 13.85
N LEU A 1185 -3.64 32.06 13.17
CA LEU A 1185 -3.90 30.91 12.32
C LEU A 1185 -2.83 30.73 11.23
N TRP A 1186 -2.41 31.81 10.57
CA TRP A 1186 -1.33 31.77 9.58
C TRP A 1186 0.04 31.46 10.19
N VAL A 1187 0.31 31.93 11.41
CA VAL A 1187 1.52 31.54 12.16
C VAL A 1187 1.52 30.03 12.43
N ILE A 1188 0.38 29.47 12.87
CA ILE A 1188 0.25 28.03 13.10
C ILE A 1188 0.43 27.25 11.78
N VAL A 1189 -0.16 27.71 10.68
CA VAL A 1189 0.06 27.13 9.33
C VAL A 1189 1.55 27.08 9.01
N LEU A 1190 2.29 28.18 9.21
CA LEU A 1190 3.72 28.24 8.94
C LEU A 1190 4.52 27.29 9.84
N VAL A 1191 4.19 27.19 11.13
CA VAL A 1191 4.83 26.24 12.06
C VAL A 1191 4.60 24.80 11.64
N VAL A 1192 3.36 24.42 11.29
CA VAL A 1192 3.04 23.07 10.81
C VAL A 1192 3.82 22.75 9.53
N GLN A 1193 3.92 23.70 8.61
CA GLN A 1193 4.70 23.53 7.36
C GLN A 1193 6.20 23.35 7.62
N LEU A 1194 6.78 24.10 8.55
CA LEU A 1194 8.17 23.92 8.97
C LEU A 1194 8.40 22.53 9.59
N LEU A 1195 7.44 22.02 10.37
CA LEU A 1195 7.49 20.67 10.92
C LEU A 1195 7.39 19.61 9.82
N VAL A 1196 6.48 19.77 8.85
CA VAL A 1196 6.38 18.89 7.67
C VAL A 1196 7.72 18.84 6.94
N LEU A 1197 8.31 20.00 6.65
CA LEU A 1197 9.63 20.10 6.02
C LEU A 1197 10.71 19.39 6.83
N ARG A 1198 10.75 19.59 8.15
CA ARG A 1198 11.74 18.94 9.02
C ARG A 1198 11.57 17.43 9.02
N CYS A 1199 10.34 16.92 9.07
CA CYS A 1199 10.05 15.50 8.96
C CYS A 1199 10.49 14.94 7.60
N MET A 1200 10.11 15.58 6.50
CA MET A 1200 10.52 15.21 5.14
C MET A 1200 12.05 15.19 4.98
N ALA A 1201 12.76 16.13 5.62
CA ALA A 1201 14.22 16.23 5.55
C ALA A 1201 14.93 15.18 6.43
N LYS A 1202 14.45 14.91 7.65
CA LYS A 1202 15.19 14.14 8.67
C LYS A 1202 14.64 12.74 8.96
N VAL A 1203 13.36 12.48 8.70
CA VAL A 1203 12.71 11.21 9.03
C VAL A 1203 12.64 10.32 7.79
N ASN A 1204 13.15 9.10 7.90
CA ASN A 1204 13.00 8.06 6.89
C ASN A 1204 12.50 6.78 7.56
N HIS A 1205 11.30 6.34 7.20
CA HIS A 1205 10.68 5.13 7.74
C HIS A 1205 11.00 3.87 6.92
N MET A 1206 11.73 3.99 5.81
CA MET A 1206 12.24 2.82 5.10
C MET A 1206 13.42 2.24 5.89
N THR A 1207 13.19 1.11 6.55
CA THR A 1207 14.28 0.31 7.12
C THR A 1207 14.88 -0.56 6.02
N ARG A 1208 15.99 -0.13 5.42
CA ARG A 1208 16.79 -0.96 4.51
C ARG A 1208 17.84 -1.76 5.28
#